data_AF-A0A1B7NGU3-F1
#
_entry.id   AF-A0A1B7NGU3-F1
#
_cell.length_a   1.000
_cell.length_b   1.000
_cell.length_c   1.000
_cell.angle_alpha   90.00
_cell.angle_beta   90.00
_cell.angle_gamma   90.00
#
_symmetry.space_group_name_H-M   'P 1'
#
loop_
_entity.id
_entity.type
_entity.pdbx_description
1 polymer ?
#
loop_
_entity_poly.entity_id
_entity_poly.type
_entity_poly.pdbx_seq_one_letter_code
_entity_poly.pdbx_strand_id
1 'polypeptide(L)'
;MAPPHPLKSLLQLQLASDASSVLHLSFVLSTLSEDSLSPSPHLQKWTSRVTSLLHSKDAGARWAGMCIAYRTSSLSKPMMIECAQSWAGLAMSILTRSEPLPMLKASVRYLRHVLSAATEVPEFQRQLATPTVPKFSQALVSIVENVAEYELKTLAMDTLKDMVILYPSLHRALSISITDMCHRILNGSAPQRTNKRLLHSAANLYAALHYTGGKVGAANLWKKSVDETLQCLWAALMGLRTTFPVMNSPLPSCGLSVDDPVLAVSLNLDRLQCSIAALCSLLRTTVQRPVQVPAGRIMGLCLSLLACTADDEKEEVHTDATVRALELAIVPDLQSSACDLLCCLAKTIQHRLTPYISRLVVMMTYHLEQNPLPEQRCRLLKCIQVLLSNGFPPSTELSSTRLVKAIMRSLTPLLSTQPDAHSAEMDSGQSKKSRKRRRDYEGDEVFRLSKSVICSSLAEEEVILCALDALQVTMRGTELHPAVRSLTCRVLLSLSLSLPAMPRSSLSQDVHLYSLVQAKLNGICLELARGTTSAMGRSLGLVLKSTLTEGNEHTMKTKLEVQQQVDLLLHPRGPPLVRPLPHVEALSLFRAEESNEERAARTSLDLATIYDANAMDVAVEPIAVTPSLPEPTPRLVPTHLPTPTPRITAPAPPTVLTSQQRTSPITVAPTKDSADARSATSTRQAENSRPSTSCQNERAPVTLEPPHIPVVVDDDDDDEEAMPTIDMESDSDG
;
A
#
# COMPACT_ATOMS: atom_id res chain seq x y z
N MET A 1 -33.80 38.29 35.90
CA MET A 1 -33.37 38.87 34.61
C MET A 1 -33.01 37.71 33.69
N ALA A 2 -33.57 37.64 32.48
CA ALA A 2 -33.21 36.59 31.53
C ALA A 2 -31.72 36.74 31.14
N PRO A 3 -30.96 35.64 31.01
CA PRO A 3 -29.57 35.71 30.58
C PRO A 3 -29.47 36.41 29.21
N PRO A 4 -28.47 37.28 29.00
CA PRO A 4 -28.28 37.96 27.72
C PRO A 4 -28.04 36.93 26.61
N HIS A 5 -28.66 37.15 25.45
CA HIS A 5 -28.51 36.27 24.30
C HIS A 5 -27.02 36.07 23.94
N PRO A 6 -26.55 34.83 23.71
CA PRO A 6 -25.12 34.53 23.56
C PRO A 6 -24.44 35.36 22.45
N LEU A 7 -25.09 35.51 21.29
CA LEU A 7 -24.57 36.35 20.20
C LEU A 7 -24.39 37.82 20.58
N LYS A 8 -25.25 38.37 21.45
CA LYS A 8 -25.12 39.76 21.89
C LYS A 8 -23.83 39.95 22.67
N SER A 9 -23.53 39.05 23.59
CA SER A 9 -22.31 39.07 24.39
C SER A 9 -21.06 38.90 23.52
N LEU A 10 -21.09 37.96 22.56
CA LEU A 10 -19.97 37.77 21.62
C LEU A 10 -19.74 39.01 20.76
N LEU A 11 -20.81 39.64 20.22
CA LEU A 11 -20.70 40.84 19.39
C LEU A 11 -20.16 42.05 20.16
N GLN A 12 -20.61 42.24 21.40
CA GLN A 12 -20.24 43.42 22.19
C GLN A 12 -18.88 43.32 22.87
N LEU A 13 -18.46 42.12 23.26
CA LEU A 13 -17.23 41.94 24.06
C LEU A 13 -16.08 41.38 23.21
N GLN A 14 -16.37 40.40 22.36
CA GLN A 14 -15.32 39.62 21.69
C GLN A 14 -15.08 40.11 20.25
N LEU A 15 -16.15 40.49 19.54
CA LEU A 15 -16.09 40.95 18.14
C LEU A 15 -16.23 42.47 17.99
N ALA A 16 -16.01 43.24 19.05
CA ALA A 16 -16.20 44.69 19.06
C ALA A 16 -15.25 45.43 18.10
N SER A 17 -14.01 44.95 17.96
CA SER A 17 -13.02 45.48 17.04
C SER A 17 -12.36 44.37 16.23
N ASP A 18 -11.61 44.76 15.20
CA ASP A 18 -10.91 43.83 14.33
C ASP A 18 -9.82 43.09 15.10
N ALA A 19 -9.03 43.81 15.90
CA ALA A 19 -8.02 43.23 16.78
C ALA A 19 -8.62 42.31 17.86
N SER A 20 -9.76 42.68 18.45
CA SER A 20 -10.42 41.83 19.46
C SER A 20 -10.92 40.52 18.85
N SER A 21 -11.41 40.59 17.61
CA SER A 21 -11.93 39.41 16.88
C SER A 21 -10.83 38.38 16.64
N VAL A 22 -9.60 38.82 16.36
CA VAL A 22 -8.43 37.95 16.22
C VAL A 22 -8.03 37.36 17.57
N LEU A 23 -7.89 38.21 18.60
CA LEU A 23 -7.44 37.82 19.92
C LEU A 23 -8.37 36.77 20.57
N HIS A 24 -9.68 36.92 20.39
CA HIS A 24 -10.70 36.11 21.05
C HIS A 24 -11.30 35.02 20.15
N LEU A 25 -10.74 34.78 18.95
CA LEU A 25 -11.30 33.84 17.98
C LEU A 25 -11.53 32.44 18.57
N SER A 26 -10.54 31.88 19.29
CA SER A 26 -10.66 30.54 19.89
C SER A 26 -11.85 30.43 20.84
N PHE A 27 -12.08 31.46 21.66
CA PHE A 27 -13.20 31.53 22.58
C PHE A 27 -14.54 31.65 21.82
N VAL A 28 -14.59 32.48 20.77
CA VAL A 28 -15.78 32.64 19.93
C VAL A 28 -16.15 31.32 19.26
N LEU A 29 -15.18 30.61 18.65
CA LEU A 29 -15.43 29.35 17.94
C LEU A 29 -15.88 28.21 18.87
N SER A 30 -15.37 28.16 20.11
CA SER A 30 -15.75 27.17 21.11
C SER A 30 -17.10 27.46 21.77
N THR A 31 -17.47 28.73 21.90
CA THR A 31 -18.74 29.15 22.51
C THR A 31 -19.91 29.12 21.53
N LEU A 32 -19.66 29.32 20.24
CA LEU A 32 -20.72 29.32 19.22
C LEU A 32 -21.37 27.93 19.09
N SER A 33 -22.68 27.88 19.31
CA SER A 33 -23.53 26.69 19.22
C SER A 33 -24.68 26.89 18.23
N GLU A 34 -25.35 25.80 17.84
CA GLU A 34 -26.53 25.84 16.95
C GLU A 34 -27.67 26.68 17.58
N ASP A 35 -27.93 26.52 18.88
CA ASP A 35 -28.93 27.30 19.62
C ASP A 35 -28.66 28.81 19.55
N SER A 36 -27.38 29.19 19.54
CA SER A 36 -26.98 30.60 19.43
C SER A 36 -27.39 31.21 18.09
N LEU A 37 -27.58 30.39 17.06
CA LEU A 37 -27.92 30.80 15.69
C LEU A 37 -29.42 30.62 15.38
N SER A 38 -30.24 30.38 16.40
CA SER A 38 -31.70 30.39 16.28
C SER A 38 -32.22 31.77 15.87
N PRO A 39 -33.39 31.86 15.20
CA PRO A 39 -33.96 33.13 14.75
C PRO A 39 -34.04 34.16 15.88
N SER A 40 -33.24 35.22 15.76
CA SER A 40 -33.12 36.27 16.78
C SER A 40 -32.79 37.62 16.14
N PRO A 41 -33.12 38.75 16.79
CA PRO A 41 -32.77 40.09 16.28
C PRO A 41 -31.25 40.35 16.25
N HIS A 42 -30.43 39.44 16.80
CA HIS A 42 -28.99 39.54 16.81
C HIS A 42 -28.33 38.89 15.58
N LEU A 43 -29.04 38.05 14.82
CA LEU A 43 -28.50 37.37 13.64
C LEU A 43 -28.06 38.34 12.55
N GLN A 44 -28.88 39.34 12.21
CA GLN A 44 -28.51 40.32 11.18
C GLN A 44 -27.26 41.13 11.57
N LYS A 45 -27.10 41.44 12.86
CA LYS A 45 -25.89 42.11 13.37
C LYS A 45 -24.68 41.19 13.33
N TRP A 46 -24.89 39.91 13.61
CA TRP A 46 -23.87 38.87 13.51
C TRP A 46 -23.37 38.72 12.07
N THR A 47 -24.27 38.50 11.12
CA THR A 47 -23.93 38.35 9.70
C THR A 47 -23.24 39.59 9.15
N SER A 48 -23.76 40.79 9.47
CA SER A 48 -23.13 42.06 9.11
C SER A 48 -21.72 42.21 9.67
N ARG A 49 -21.48 41.79 10.92
CA ARG A 49 -20.15 41.86 11.54
C ARG A 49 -19.18 40.87 10.90
N VAL A 50 -19.62 39.64 10.61
CA VAL A 50 -18.80 38.65 9.90
C VAL A 50 -18.42 39.17 8.51
N THR A 51 -19.38 39.70 7.75
CA THR A 51 -19.13 40.32 6.44
C THR A 51 -18.17 41.51 6.55
N SER A 52 -18.32 42.36 7.57
CA SER A 52 -17.39 43.46 7.84
C SER A 52 -15.97 42.97 8.11
N LEU A 53 -15.80 41.90 8.90
CA LEU A 53 -14.50 41.29 9.14
C LEU A 53 -13.87 40.75 7.86
N LEU A 54 -14.65 40.09 7.00
CA LEU A 54 -14.21 39.59 5.70
C LEU A 54 -13.75 40.70 4.73
N HIS A 55 -14.26 41.92 4.90
CA HIS A 55 -13.84 43.11 4.14
C HIS A 55 -12.76 43.95 4.83
N SER A 56 -12.27 43.54 6.01
CA SER A 56 -11.28 44.32 6.75
C SER A 56 -9.98 44.50 5.95
N LYS A 57 -9.30 45.62 6.18
CA LYS A 57 -7.94 45.84 5.66
C LYS A 57 -6.92 45.00 6.40
N ASP A 58 -7.21 44.60 7.64
CA ASP A 58 -6.34 43.73 8.43
C ASP A 58 -6.50 42.27 7.98
N ALA A 59 -5.36 41.62 7.68
CA ALA A 59 -5.34 40.21 7.31
C ALA A 59 -5.73 39.31 8.50
N GLY A 60 -5.42 39.71 9.74
CA GLY A 60 -5.84 38.96 10.92
C GLY A 60 -7.38 38.93 11.03
N ALA A 61 -8.00 40.10 10.96
CA ALA A 61 -9.45 40.25 11.03
C ALA A 61 -10.20 39.50 9.92
N ARG A 62 -9.71 39.56 8.67
CA ARG A 62 -10.27 38.78 7.57
C ARG A 62 -10.20 37.27 7.82
N TRP A 63 -9.09 36.79 8.43
CA TRP A 63 -8.91 35.38 8.74
C TRP A 63 -9.88 34.94 9.83
N ALA A 64 -10.01 35.74 10.90
CA ALA A 64 -11.02 35.53 11.94
C ALA A 64 -12.44 35.52 11.36
N GLY A 65 -12.75 36.48 10.47
CA GLY A 65 -14.02 36.53 9.74
C GLY A 65 -14.30 35.25 8.96
N MET A 66 -13.31 34.70 8.25
CA MET A 66 -13.45 33.46 7.48
C MET A 66 -13.67 32.23 8.38
N CYS A 67 -12.94 32.14 9.49
CA CYS A 67 -13.14 31.07 10.48
C CYS A 67 -14.53 31.13 11.12
N ILE A 68 -15.03 32.33 11.44
CA ILE A 68 -16.37 32.53 11.99
C ILE A 68 -17.44 32.23 10.95
N ALA A 69 -17.26 32.65 9.70
CA ALA A 69 -18.15 32.32 8.59
C ALA A 69 -18.26 30.81 8.41
N TYR A 70 -17.13 30.09 8.39
CA TYR A 70 -17.09 28.64 8.35
C TYR A 70 -17.87 28.01 9.50
N ARG A 71 -17.58 28.40 10.74
CA ARG A 71 -18.24 27.84 11.93
C ARG A 71 -19.74 28.14 11.92
N THR A 72 -20.15 29.34 11.52
CA THR A 72 -21.56 29.74 11.40
C THR A 72 -22.28 28.85 10.37
N SER A 73 -21.68 28.67 9.18
CA SER A 73 -22.25 27.81 8.14
C SER A 73 -22.36 26.35 8.56
N SER A 74 -21.39 25.84 9.32
CA SER A 74 -21.42 24.46 9.83
C SER A 74 -22.44 24.22 10.93
N LEU A 75 -22.82 25.27 11.68
CA LEU A 75 -23.77 25.16 12.79
C LEU A 75 -25.21 25.45 12.37
N SER A 76 -25.46 26.18 11.27
CA SER A 76 -26.81 26.55 10.85
C SER A 76 -26.94 26.54 9.32
N LYS A 77 -27.62 25.52 8.80
CA LYS A 77 -27.90 25.37 7.37
C LYS A 77 -28.72 26.54 6.78
N PRO A 78 -29.76 27.08 7.46
CA PRO A 78 -30.47 28.26 6.97
C PRO A 78 -29.55 29.48 6.82
N MET A 79 -28.70 29.74 7.82
CA MET A 79 -27.74 30.86 7.77
C MET A 79 -26.70 30.68 6.68
N MET A 80 -26.22 29.45 6.48
CA MET A 80 -25.34 29.12 5.37
C MET A 80 -26.00 29.50 4.04
N ILE A 81 -27.23 29.05 3.77
CA ILE A 81 -27.92 29.30 2.49
C ILE A 81 -28.08 30.81 2.25
N GLU A 82 -28.45 31.58 3.27
CA GLU A 82 -28.65 33.03 3.16
C GLU A 82 -27.35 33.79 2.89
N CYS A 83 -26.26 33.45 3.60
CA CYS A 83 -25.03 34.23 3.57
C CYS A 83 -23.98 33.73 2.55
N ALA A 84 -24.08 32.46 2.14
CA ALA A 84 -23.03 31.77 1.39
C ALA A 84 -22.65 32.45 0.09
N GLN A 85 -23.61 32.98 -0.68
CA GLN A 85 -23.31 33.62 -1.96
C GLN A 85 -22.35 34.80 -1.79
N SER A 86 -22.59 35.64 -0.77
CA SER A 86 -21.73 36.78 -0.48
C SER A 86 -20.36 36.35 0.04
N TRP A 87 -20.32 35.47 1.05
CA TRP A 87 -19.08 35.02 1.68
C TRP A 87 -18.22 34.15 0.76
N ALA A 88 -18.84 33.34 -0.11
CA ALA A 88 -18.12 32.56 -1.12
C ALA A 88 -17.47 33.47 -2.17
N GLY A 89 -18.16 34.53 -2.61
CA GLY A 89 -17.57 35.54 -3.49
C GLY A 89 -16.31 36.19 -2.89
N LEU A 90 -16.35 36.52 -1.60
CA LEU A 90 -15.19 37.06 -0.87
C LEU A 90 -14.06 36.03 -0.73
N ALA A 91 -14.39 34.80 -0.34
CA ALA A 91 -13.42 33.71 -0.26
C ALA A 91 -12.74 33.44 -1.60
N MET A 92 -13.49 33.51 -2.71
CA MET A 92 -12.95 33.39 -4.06
C MET A 92 -11.96 34.51 -4.39
N SER A 93 -12.30 35.76 -4.07
CA SER A 93 -11.40 36.90 -4.30
C SER A 93 -10.07 36.76 -3.53
N ILE A 94 -10.12 36.18 -2.33
CA ILE A 94 -8.94 35.90 -1.50
C ILE A 94 -8.03 34.87 -2.18
N LEU A 95 -8.58 33.83 -2.82
CA LEU A 95 -7.77 32.80 -3.50
C LEU A 95 -7.06 33.32 -4.76
N THR A 96 -7.61 34.35 -5.40
CA THR A 96 -7.00 34.97 -6.60
C THR A 96 -5.95 36.03 -6.29
N ARG A 97 -5.82 36.43 -5.02
CA ARG A 97 -4.90 37.48 -4.57
C ARG A 97 -3.74 36.87 -3.80
N SER A 98 -2.63 37.62 -3.74
CA SER A 98 -1.51 37.27 -2.85
C SER A 98 -1.92 37.58 -1.41
N GLU A 99 -2.39 36.55 -0.70
CA GLU A 99 -2.85 36.63 0.68
C GLU A 99 -2.01 35.71 1.58
N PRO A 100 -1.93 35.99 2.89
CA PRO A 100 -1.21 35.12 3.81
C PRO A 100 -1.75 33.70 3.80
N LEU A 101 -0.85 32.73 3.93
CA LEU A 101 -1.17 31.31 3.90
C LEU A 101 -2.35 30.88 4.79
N PRO A 102 -2.46 31.32 6.07
CA PRO A 102 -3.60 30.93 6.90
C PRO A 102 -4.94 31.34 6.30
N MET A 103 -4.96 32.47 5.59
CA MET A 103 -6.14 32.97 4.88
C MET A 103 -6.51 32.04 3.72
N LEU A 104 -5.53 31.70 2.87
CA LEU A 104 -5.76 30.79 1.75
C LEU A 104 -6.30 29.44 2.24
N LYS A 105 -5.69 28.86 3.28
CA LYS A 105 -6.15 27.61 3.91
C LYS A 105 -7.59 27.74 4.44
N ALA A 106 -7.93 28.86 5.09
CA ALA A 106 -9.28 29.11 5.60
C ALA A 106 -10.31 29.24 4.48
N SER A 107 -10.00 29.99 3.41
CA SER A 107 -10.88 30.16 2.25
C SER A 107 -11.13 28.86 1.50
N VAL A 108 -10.10 28.03 1.29
CA VAL A 108 -10.26 26.70 0.67
C VAL A 108 -11.20 25.82 1.51
N ARG A 109 -11.02 25.79 2.83
CA ARG A 109 -11.88 25.00 3.74
C ARG A 109 -13.31 25.50 3.76
N TYR A 110 -13.50 26.82 3.77
CA TYR A 110 -14.82 27.44 3.72
C TYR A 110 -15.56 27.09 2.43
N LEU A 111 -14.94 27.32 1.27
CA LEU A 111 -15.53 27.04 -0.03
C LEU A 111 -15.83 25.54 -0.19
N ARG A 112 -14.90 24.66 0.20
CA ARG A 112 -15.12 23.20 0.19
C ARG A 112 -16.36 22.82 0.99
N HIS A 113 -16.53 23.37 2.19
CA HIS A 113 -17.67 23.04 3.04
C HIS A 113 -19.00 23.54 2.49
N VAL A 114 -19.08 24.81 2.10
CA VAL A 114 -20.32 25.40 1.58
C VAL A 114 -20.72 24.75 0.26
N LEU A 115 -19.77 24.50 -0.64
CA LEU A 115 -20.05 23.81 -1.90
C LEU A 115 -20.48 22.36 -1.60
N SER A 116 -19.79 21.62 -0.75
CA SER A 116 -20.24 20.27 -0.37
C SER A 116 -21.67 20.26 0.18
N ALA A 117 -22.00 21.18 1.09
CA ALA A 117 -23.34 21.27 1.67
C ALA A 117 -24.40 21.70 0.63
N ALA A 118 -24.01 22.43 -0.42
CA ALA A 118 -24.93 22.83 -1.47
C ALA A 118 -25.49 21.62 -2.25
N THR A 119 -24.80 20.48 -2.29
CA THR A 119 -25.30 19.26 -2.94
C THR A 119 -26.59 18.72 -2.33
N GLU A 120 -26.93 19.11 -1.10
CA GLU A 120 -28.16 18.69 -0.42
C GLU A 120 -29.40 19.52 -0.82
N VAL A 121 -29.21 20.67 -1.47
CA VAL A 121 -30.29 21.61 -1.82
C VAL A 121 -30.16 22.01 -3.30
N PRO A 122 -30.89 21.36 -4.22
CA PRO A 122 -30.67 21.52 -5.67
C PRO A 122 -30.79 22.95 -6.20
N GLU A 123 -31.72 23.76 -5.65
CA GLU A 123 -31.88 25.16 -6.06
C GLU A 123 -30.67 26.00 -5.68
N PHE A 124 -30.21 25.84 -4.43
CA PHE A 124 -29.01 26.50 -3.93
C PHE A 124 -27.75 26.03 -4.65
N GLN A 125 -27.67 24.73 -5.00
CA GLN A 125 -26.61 24.20 -5.86
C GLN A 125 -26.56 24.93 -7.21
N ARG A 126 -27.72 25.12 -7.87
CA ARG A 126 -27.78 25.81 -9.17
C ARG A 126 -27.34 27.27 -9.07
N GLN A 127 -27.74 27.95 -8.01
CA GLN A 127 -27.44 29.37 -7.80
C GLN A 127 -25.97 29.61 -7.41
N LEU A 128 -25.43 28.78 -6.50
CA LEU A 128 -24.09 28.97 -5.95
C LEU A 128 -23.04 28.10 -6.63
N ALA A 129 -23.23 26.78 -6.65
CA ALA A 129 -22.17 25.84 -7.02
C ALA A 129 -21.87 25.88 -8.52
N THR A 130 -22.88 25.89 -9.38
CA THR A 130 -22.71 25.91 -10.84
C THR A 130 -21.76 27.02 -11.34
N PRO A 131 -21.92 28.30 -10.94
CA PRO A 131 -21.02 29.37 -11.38
C PRO A 131 -19.69 29.44 -10.60
N THR A 132 -19.64 28.87 -9.39
CA THR A 132 -18.48 29.03 -8.48
C THR A 132 -17.47 27.90 -8.61
N VAL A 133 -17.92 26.65 -8.78
CA VAL A 133 -17.08 25.45 -8.80
C VAL A 133 -15.99 25.51 -9.87
N PRO A 134 -16.25 25.84 -11.15
CA PRO A 134 -15.19 25.91 -12.15
C PRO A 134 -14.11 26.95 -11.81
N LYS A 135 -14.52 28.13 -11.32
CA LYS A 135 -13.60 29.20 -10.93
C LYS A 135 -12.77 28.80 -9.71
N PHE A 136 -13.41 28.17 -8.73
CA PHE A 136 -12.75 27.65 -7.54
C PHE A 136 -11.71 26.60 -7.91
N SER A 137 -12.08 25.61 -8.74
CA SER A 137 -11.16 24.57 -9.19
C SER A 137 -10.00 25.12 -9.99
N GLN A 138 -10.22 26.11 -10.87
CA GLN A 138 -9.13 26.80 -11.57
C GLN A 138 -8.18 27.53 -10.60
N ALA A 139 -8.72 28.19 -9.57
CA ALA A 139 -7.90 28.83 -8.54
C ALA A 139 -7.08 27.80 -7.74
N LEU A 140 -7.64 26.62 -7.45
CA LEU A 140 -6.91 25.54 -6.79
C LEU A 140 -5.79 24.98 -7.67
N VAL A 141 -6.01 24.82 -8.99
CA VAL A 141 -4.94 24.42 -9.93
C VAL A 141 -3.80 25.44 -9.90
N SER A 142 -4.13 26.73 -10.00
CA SER A 142 -3.12 27.81 -9.91
C SER A 142 -2.35 27.80 -8.58
N ILE A 143 -3.01 27.52 -7.46
CA ILE A 143 -2.35 27.37 -6.15
C ILE A 143 -1.34 26.20 -6.16
N VAL A 144 -1.72 25.06 -6.75
CA VAL A 144 -0.84 23.88 -6.82
C VAL A 144 0.39 24.15 -7.71
N GLU A 145 0.24 24.92 -8.78
CA GLU A 145 1.34 25.27 -9.67
C GLU A 145 2.27 26.34 -9.09
N ASN A 146 1.70 27.42 -8.54
CA ASN A 146 2.44 28.66 -8.28
C ASN A 146 2.91 28.81 -6.83
N VAL A 147 2.25 28.20 -5.85
CA VAL A 147 2.63 28.36 -4.43
C VAL A 147 3.71 27.34 -4.07
N ALA A 148 4.75 27.72 -3.31
CA ALA A 148 5.82 26.79 -2.95
C ALA A 148 5.43 25.78 -1.85
N GLU A 149 4.49 26.13 -0.97
CA GLU A 149 4.21 25.37 0.24
C GLU A 149 3.42 24.07 0.02
N TYR A 150 4.02 22.94 0.40
CA TYR A 150 3.44 21.60 0.24
C TYR A 150 2.10 21.38 0.94
N GLU A 151 1.89 21.94 2.14
CA GLU A 151 0.63 21.73 2.87
C GLU A 151 -0.57 22.35 2.15
N LEU A 152 -0.42 23.56 1.61
CA LEU A 152 -1.48 24.20 0.84
C LEU A 152 -1.73 23.47 -0.49
N LYS A 153 -0.68 23.01 -1.18
CA LYS A 153 -0.84 22.18 -2.39
C LYS A 153 -1.62 20.90 -2.10
N THR A 154 -1.26 20.22 -1.00
CA THR A 154 -1.93 18.98 -0.55
C THR A 154 -3.42 19.25 -0.27
N LEU A 155 -3.72 20.32 0.49
CA LEU A 155 -5.11 20.74 0.76
C LEU A 155 -5.87 21.08 -0.53
N ALA A 156 -5.24 21.77 -1.47
CA ALA A 156 -5.86 22.15 -2.75
C ALA A 156 -6.17 20.92 -3.61
N MET A 157 -5.25 19.95 -3.74
CA MET A 157 -5.49 18.71 -4.49
C MET A 157 -6.54 17.82 -3.84
N ASP A 158 -6.51 17.67 -2.51
CA ASP A 158 -7.53 16.90 -1.78
C ASP A 158 -8.92 17.55 -1.96
N THR A 159 -8.97 18.89 -1.96
CA THR A 159 -10.20 19.63 -2.22
C THR A 159 -10.68 19.48 -3.66
N LEU A 160 -9.77 19.57 -4.64
CA LEU A 160 -10.09 19.30 -6.05
C LEU A 160 -10.65 17.89 -6.24
N LYS A 161 -10.08 16.88 -5.58
CA LYS A 161 -10.55 15.49 -5.65
C LYS A 161 -12.01 15.39 -5.20
N ASP A 162 -12.33 15.99 -4.06
CA ASP A 162 -13.70 16.01 -3.55
C ASP A 162 -14.64 16.78 -4.47
N MET A 163 -14.21 17.94 -5.01
CA MET A 163 -15.01 18.73 -5.94
C MET A 163 -15.28 17.97 -7.26
N VAL A 164 -14.30 17.23 -7.78
CA VAL A 164 -14.47 16.38 -8.97
C VAL A 164 -15.50 15.27 -8.72
N ILE A 165 -15.47 14.65 -7.54
CA ILE A 165 -16.43 13.58 -7.18
C ILE A 165 -17.84 14.15 -7.00
N LEU A 166 -17.99 15.32 -6.35
CA LEU A 166 -19.28 15.95 -6.09
C LEU A 166 -19.89 16.61 -7.35
N TYR A 167 -19.04 17.19 -8.22
CA TYR A 167 -19.46 17.95 -9.40
C TYR A 167 -18.77 17.50 -10.68
N PRO A 168 -18.88 16.22 -11.08
CA PRO A 168 -18.09 15.68 -12.19
C PRO A 168 -18.36 16.37 -13.53
N SER A 169 -19.60 16.80 -13.78
CA SER A 169 -19.98 17.50 -15.01
C SER A 169 -19.33 18.88 -15.13
N LEU A 170 -19.18 19.61 -14.03
CA LEU A 170 -18.60 20.95 -14.00
C LEU A 170 -17.07 20.94 -14.19
N HIS A 171 -16.43 19.78 -14.01
CA HIS A 171 -14.97 19.61 -14.16
C HIS A 171 -14.56 19.09 -15.54
N ARG A 172 -15.50 18.80 -16.45
CA ARG A 172 -15.16 18.26 -17.78
C ARG A 172 -14.20 19.15 -18.56
N ALA A 173 -14.48 20.46 -18.60
CA ALA A 173 -13.64 21.43 -19.30
C ALA A 173 -12.25 21.60 -18.64
N LEU A 174 -12.14 21.35 -17.34
CA LEU A 174 -10.88 21.47 -16.59
C LEU A 174 -10.10 20.15 -16.51
N SER A 175 -10.68 19.04 -16.99
CA SER A 175 -10.12 17.69 -16.81
C SER A 175 -8.70 17.55 -17.35
N ILE A 176 -8.41 18.13 -18.52
CA ILE A 176 -7.08 18.12 -19.15
C ILE A 176 -6.09 18.89 -18.28
N SER A 177 -6.41 20.13 -17.90
CA SER A 177 -5.56 20.97 -17.05
C SER A 177 -5.24 20.30 -15.70
N ILE A 178 -6.23 19.69 -15.05
CA ILE A 178 -6.03 18.96 -13.79
C ILE A 178 -5.16 17.71 -14.01
N THR A 179 -5.36 17.00 -15.13
CA THR A 179 -4.54 15.84 -15.50
C THR A 179 -3.07 16.25 -15.70
N ASP A 180 -2.80 17.31 -16.46
CA ASP A 180 -1.45 17.81 -16.73
C ASP A 180 -0.74 18.31 -15.46
N MET A 181 -1.48 18.94 -14.56
CA MET A 181 -1.00 19.30 -13.23
C MET A 181 -0.61 18.05 -12.42
N CYS A 182 -1.47 17.02 -12.40
CA CYS A 182 -1.14 15.77 -11.72
C CYS A 182 0.08 15.08 -12.34
N HIS A 183 0.14 15.00 -13.68
CA HIS A 183 1.25 14.39 -14.41
C HIS A 183 2.58 15.08 -14.12
N ARG A 184 2.64 16.41 -14.01
CA ARG A 184 3.88 17.12 -13.62
C ARG A 184 4.42 16.69 -12.26
N ILE A 185 3.54 16.42 -11.29
CA ILE A 185 3.92 15.92 -9.97
C ILE A 185 4.27 14.42 -10.04
N LEU A 186 3.51 13.64 -10.80
CA LEU A 186 3.70 12.20 -10.95
C LEU A 186 4.88 11.82 -11.85
N ASN A 187 5.43 12.76 -12.61
CA ASN A 187 6.62 12.57 -13.45
C ASN A 187 7.94 12.60 -12.65
N GLY A 188 7.86 12.55 -11.33
CA GLY A 188 8.98 12.50 -10.41
C GLY A 188 9.79 13.80 -10.34
N SER A 189 10.75 13.83 -9.42
CA SER A 189 11.68 14.92 -9.19
C SER A 189 13.07 14.35 -8.90
N ALA A 190 14.11 15.03 -9.38
CA ALA A 190 15.50 14.70 -9.11
C ALA A 190 16.30 15.98 -8.82
N PRO A 191 17.32 15.93 -7.94
CA PRO A 191 17.80 14.76 -7.20
C PRO A 191 16.94 14.39 -5.98
N GLN A 192 16.02 15.27 -5.55
CA GLN A 192 15.16 15.04 -4.40
C GLN A 192 13.89 14.28 -4.79
N ARG A 193 13.60 13.19 -4.07
CA ARG A 193 12.36 12.43 -4.25
C ARG A 193 11.13 13.29 -4.02
N THR A 194 10.06 13.00 -4.76
CA THR A 194 8.79 13.71 -4.63
C THR A 194 8.24 13.58 -3.20
N ASN A 195 7.75 14.69 -2.63
CA ASN A 195 7.20 14.68 -1.28
C ASN A 195 6.04 13.68 -1.17
N LYS A 196 6.12 12.74 -0.20
CA LYS A 196 5.15 11.65 -0.05
C LYS A 196 3.71 12.15 0.09
N ARG A 197 3.44 13.20 0.87
CA ARG A 197 2.06 13.72 1.06
C ARG A 197 1.52 14.30 -0.24
N LEU A 198 2.34 15.11 -0.93
CA LEU A 198 1.99 15.68 -2.22
C LEU A 198 1.71 14.59 -3.26
N LEU A 199 2.58 13.57 -3.33
CA LEU A 199 2.41 12.42 -4.22
C LEU A 199 1.07 11.71 -3.99
N HIS A 200 0.73 11.38 -2.73
CA HIS A 200 -0.52 10.68 -2.44
C HIS A 200 -1.75 11.51 -2.81
N SER A 201 -1.74 12.81 -2.55
CA SER A 201 -2.85 13.71 -2.95
C SER A 201 -2.97 13.85 -4.46
N ALA A 202 -1.85 13.96 -5.19
CA ALA A 202 -1.84 13.98 -6.66
C ALA A 202 -2.35 12.65 -7.26
N ALA A 203 -1.87 11.52 -6.73
CA ALA A 203 -2.30 10.19 -7.16
C ALA A 203 -3.79 9.94 -6.90
N ASN A 204 -4.31 10.36 -5.74
CA ASN A 204 -5.72 10.26 -5.41
C ASN A 204 -6.60 11.18 -6.28
N LEU A 205 -6.14 12.40 -6.57
CA LEU A 205 -6.83 13.32 -7.47
C LEU A 205 -6.88 12.75 -8.89
N TYR A 206 -5.73 12.33 -9.43
CA TYR A 206 -5.63 11.69 -10.74
C TYR A 206 -6.57 10.48 -10.86
N ALA A 207 -6.59 9.64 -9.83
CA ALA A 207 -7.47 8.48 -9.79
C ALA A 207 -8.98 8.84 -9.76
N ALA A 208 -9.36 10.01 -9.24
CA ALA A 208 -10.74 10.49 -9.23
C ALA A 208 -11.17 11.16 -10.56
N LEU A 209 -10.25 11.48 -11.49
CA LEU A 209 -10.61 12.20 -12.72
C LEU A 209 -11.52 11.41 -13.66
N HIS A 210 -11.54 10.08 -13.55
CA HIS A 210 -12.45 9.23 -14.32
C HIS A 210 -13.93 9.58 -14.10
N TYR A 211 -14.32 10.15 -12.94
CA TYR A 211 -15.69 10.59 -12.67
C TYR A 211 -16.19 11.64 -13.69
N THR A 212 -15.30 12.45 -14.27
CA THR A 212 -15.66 13.47 -15.27
C THR A 212 -16.27 12.88 -16.55
N GLY A 213 -15.97 11.61 -16.85
CA GLY A 213 -16.54 10.86 -17.98
C GLY A 213 -18.03 10.53 -17.82
N GLY A 214 -18.63 10.83 -16.67
CA GLY A 214 -20.04 10.55 -16.39
C GLY A 214 -20.36 9.05 -16.40
N LYS A 215 -21.64 8.70 -16.55
CA LYS A 215 -22.12 7.31 -16.38
C LYS A 215 -21.51 6.32 -17.38
N VAL A 216 -21.24 6.73 -18.61
CA VAL A 216 -20.79 5.83 -19.69
C VAL A 216 -19.28 5.94 -19.92
N GLY A 217 -18.73 7.16 -19.91
CA GLY A 217 -17.31 7.39 -20.23
C GLY A 217 -16.34 7.13 -19.06
N ALA A 218 -16.83 7.09 -17.82
CA ALA A 218 -15.95 6.97 -16.65
C ALA A 218 -15.10 5.68 -16.66
N ALA A 219 -15.67 4.55 -17.08
CA ALA A 219 -14.93 3.28 -17.19
C ALA A 219 -13.81 3.36 -18.24
N ASN A 220 -14.06 4.03 -19.38
CA ASN A 220 -13.08 4.20 -20.44
C ASN A 220 -11.96 5.15 -20.03
N LEU A 221 -12.28 6.25 -19.34
CA LEU A 221 -11.28 7.17 -18.80
C LEU A 221 -10.42 6.49 -17.73
N TRP A 222 -11.03 5.73 -16.81
CA TRP A 222 -10.28 4.97 -15.81
C TRP A 222 -9.30 3.99 -16.47
N LYS A 223 -9.77 3.23 -17.48
CA LYS A 223 -8.93 2.29 -18.22
C LYS A 223 -7.79 3.01 -18.94
N LYS A 224 -8.07 4.13 -19.61
CA LYS A 224 -7.06 4.96 -20.26
C LYS A 224 -5.98 5.41 -19.27
N SER A 225 -6.38 5.92 -18.10
CA SER A 225 -5.45 6.31 -17.04
C SER A 225 -4.58 5.15 -16.54
N VAL A 226 -5.15 3.95 -16.41
CA VAL A 226 -4.40 2.74 -16.05
C VAL A 226 -3.38 2.37 -17.13
N ASP A 227 -3.78 2.39 -18.40
CA ASP A 227 -2.91 2.05 -19.53
C ASP A 227 -1.75 3.07 -19.69
N GLU A 228 -2.04 4.37 -19.55
CA GLU A 228 -1.02 5.44 -19.55
C GLU A 228 -0.05 5.30 -18.37
N THR A 229 -0.57 5.05 -17.15
CA THR A 229 0.27 4.84 -15.96
C THR A 229 1.15 3.61 -16.12
N LEU A 230 0.63 2.52 -16.69
CA LEU A 230 1.42 1.32 -17.00
C LEU A 230 2.51 1.61 -18.02
N GLN A 231 2.22 2.41 -19.05
CA GLN A 231 3.24 2.82 -20.02
C GLN A 231 4.36 3.62 -19.35
N CYS A 232 4.02 4.57 -18.47
CA CYS A 232 5.01 5.32 -17.68
C CYS A 232 5.86 4.41 -16.79
N LEU A 233 5.25 3.41 -16.15
CA LEU A 233 5.97 2.43 -15.32
C LEU A 233 6.99 1.62 -16.11
N TRP A 234 6.60 1.12 -17.28
CA TRP A 234 7.51 0.39 -18.16
C TRP A 234 8.63 1.29 -18.68
N ALA A 235 8.32 2.52 -19.08
CA ALA A 235 9.34 3.48 -19.51
C ALA A 235 10.35 3.80 -18.39
N ALA A 236 9.87 4.00 -17.16
CA ALA A 236 10.73 4.23 -16.00
C ALA A 236 11.60 3.01 -15.70
N LEU A 237 11.03 1.79 -15.71
CA LEU A 237 11.79 0.56 -15.51
C LEU A 237 12.88 0.36 -16.57
N MET A 238 12.57 0.61 -17.85
CA MET A 238 13.56 0.52 -18.92
C MET A 238 14.66 1.59 -18.77
N GLY A 239 14.31 2.79 -18.33
CA GLY A 239 15.26 3.85 -17.99
C GLY A 239 16.10 3.58 -16.73
N LEU A 240 15.78 2.55 -15.94
CA LEU A 240 16.53 2.10 -14.76
C LEU A 240 17.40 0.87 -15.03
N ARG A 241 17.25 0.24 -16.21
CA ARG A 241 17.90 -1.03 -16.56
C ARG A 241 18.53 -0.95 -17.95
N THR A 242 19.21 0.17 -18.21
CA THR A 242 19.82 0.47 -19.51
C THR A 242 21.02 -0.43 -19.81
N THR A 243 21.65 -1.01 -18.78
CA THR A 243 22.81 -1.90 -18.93
C THR A 243 22.44 -3.40 -19.01
N PHE A 244 21.15 -3.74 -18.94
CA PHE A 244 20.66 -5.13 -18.93
C PHE A 244 20.00 -5.45 -20.29
N PRO A 245 20.05 -6.70 -20.79
CA PRO A 245 19.42 -7.07 -22.05
C PRO A 245 17.91 -6.89 -21.93
N VAL A 246 17.34 -6.19 -22.91
CA VAL A 246 15.91 -5.94 -22.94
C VAL A 246 15.17 -7.26 -23.05
N MET A 247 14.34 -7.59 -22.05
CA MET A 247 13.45 -8.75 -22.11
C MET A 247 12.48 -8.60 -23.29
N ASN A 248 12.79 -9.23 -24.42
CA ASN A 248 11.88 -9.58 -25.51
C ASN A 248 10.99 -8.46 -26.08
N SER A 249 11.41 -7.19 -26.03
CA SER A 249 10.62 -6.09 -26.60
C SER A 249 11.44 -5.18 -27.50
N PRO A 250 11.09 -5.04 -28.79
CA PRO A 250 11.69 -4.06 -29.69
C PRO A 250 11.09 -2.68 -29.39
N LEU A 251 11.45 -2.06 -28.26
CA LEU A 251 11.09 -0.66 -28.05
C LEU A 251 12.14 0.28 -28.67
N PRO A 252 11.70 1.40 -29.26
CA PRO A 252 12.59 2.44 -29.73
C PRO A 252 13.42 2.94 -28.56
N SER A 253 14.75 2.89 -28.71
CA SER A 253 15.70 3.47 -27.77
C SER A 253 15.25 4.89 -27.45
N CYS A 254 14.82 5.14 -26.22
CA CYS A 254 14.39 6.46 -25.80
C CYS A 254 15.67 7.31 -25.70
N GLY A 255 16.02 8.00 -26.79
CA GLY A 255 17.28 8.71 -27.01
C GLY A 255 17.46 9.99 -26.19
N LEU A 256 17.01 10.01 -24.93
CA LEU A 256 17.38 11.08 -24.01
C LEU A 256 18.73 10.71 -23.39
N SER A 257 19.80 11.14 -24.05
CA SER A 257 21.12 11.28 -23.42
C SER A 257 20.97 12.27 -22.27
N VAL A 258 20.63 11.77 -21.09
CA VAL A 258 20.87 12.53 -19.86
C VAL A 258 22.35 12.35 -19.57
N ASP A 259 23.12 13.43 -19.72
CA ASP A 259 24.58 13.39 -19.61
C ASP A 259 25.09 12.98 -18.21
N ASP A 260 24.20 12.93 -17.20
CA ASP A 260 24.51 12.49 -15.84
C ASP A 260 23.67 11.25 -15.41
N PRO A 261 24.29 10.07 -15.27
CA PRO A 261 23.59 8.84 -14.87
C PRO A 261 23.02 8.90 -13.45
N VAL A 262 23.61 9.70 -12.54
CA VAL A 262 23.11 9.83 -11.16
C VAL A 262 21.73 10.49 -11.15
N LEU A 263 21.57 11.57 -11.94
CA LEU A 263 20.29 12.25 -12.09
C LEU A 263 19.28 11.39 -12.85
N ALA A 264 19.72 10.69 -13.90
CA ALA A 264 18.85 9.82 -14.70
C ALA A 264 18.25 8.67 -13.86
N VAL A 265 19.09 7.93 -13.14
CA VAL A 265 18.65 6.81 -12.27
C VAL A 265 17.76 7.33 -11.16
N SER A 266 18.13 8.42 -10.50
CA SER A 266 17.32 9.00 -9.42
C SER A 266 15.94 9.45 -9.91
N LEU A 267 15.88 10.10 -11.07
CA LEU A 267 14.62 10.57 -11.67
C LEU A 267 13.72 9.42 -12.08
N ASN A 268 14.27 8.41 -12.76
CA ASN A 268 13.47 7.26 -13.20
C ASN A 268 13.00 6.41 -12.01
N LEU A 269 13.77 6.34 -10.93
CA LEU A 269 13.35 5.69 -9.69
C LEU A 269 12.18 6.43 -9.05
N ASP A 270 12.25 7.76 -8.95
CA ASP A 270 11.15 8.57 -8.41
C ASP A 270 9.91 8.50 -9.30
N ARG A 271 10.07 8.53 -10.64
CA ARG A 271 8.97 8.30 -11.61
C ARG A 271 8.29 6.96 -11.43
N LEU A 272 9.06 5.90 -11.23
CA LEU A 272 8.53 4.56 -10.98
C LEU A 272 7.70 4.57 -9.69
N GLN A 273 8.23 5.11 -8.60
CA GLN A 273 7.53 5.20 -7.31
C GLN A 273 6.25 6.03 -7.40
N CYS A 274 6.30 7.19 -8.08
CA CYS A 274 5.15 8.05 -8.31
C CYS A 274 4.06 7.35 -9.13
N SER A 275 4.45 6.65 -10.20
CA SER A 275 3.52 5.92 -11.07
C SER A 275 2.92 4.70 -10.36
N ILE A 276 3.66 4.03 -9.47
CA ILE A 276 3.11 2.94 -8.63
C ILE A 276 2.07 3.47 -7.66
N ALA A 277 2.32 4.63 -7.04
CA ALA A 277 1.35 5.27 -6.16
C ALA A 277 0.08 5.68 -6.93
N ALA A 278 0.21 6.21 -8.15
CA ALA A 278 -0.90 6.51 -9.05
C ALA A 278 -1.70 5.25 -9.41
N LEU A 279 -1.03 4.18 -9.84
CA LEU A 279 -1.68 2.90 -10.18
C LEU A 279 -2.39 2.29 -8.97
N CYS A 280 -1.76 2.30 -7.79
CA CYS A 280 -2.39 1.83 -6.57
C CYS A 280 -3.64 2.65 -6.21
N SER A 281 -3.61 3.96 -6.42
CA SER A 281 -4.76 4.84 -6.18
C SER A 281 -5.88 4.56 -7.17
N LEU A 282 -5.57 4.38 -8.46
CA LEU A 282 -6.53 3.95 -9.48
C LEU A 282 -7.21 2.64 -9.13
N LEU A 283 -6.45 1.63 -8.68
CA LEU A 283 -6.98 0.32 -8.29
C LEU A 283 -7.85 0.35 -7.03
N ARG A 284 -7.60 1.29 -6.10
CA ARG A 284 -8.37 1.45 -4.85
C ARG A 284 -9.59 2.37 -5.00
N THR A 285 -9.65 3.15 -6.07
CA THR A 285 -10.71 4.14 -6.25
C THR A 285 -12.03 3.43 -6.56
N THR A 286 -13.10 3.87 -5.89
CA THR A 286 -14.44 3.37 -6.14
C THR A 286 -14.90 3.76 -7.53
N VAL A 287 -15.50 2.83 -8.26
CA VAL A 287 -16.07 3.04 -9.60
C VAL A 287 -17.57 2.76 -9.55
N GLN A 288 -18.39 3.59 -10.21
CA GLN A 288 -19.85 3.40 -10.24
C GLN A 288 -20.27 2.18 -11.09
N ARG A 289 -19.43 1.78 -12.04
CA ARG A 289 -19.66 0.64 -12.92
C ARG A 289 -18.44 -0.28 -12.89
N PRO A 290 -18.62 -1.60 -13.07
CA PRO A 290 -17.50 -2.53 -13.18
C PRO A 290 -16.53 -2.11 -14.29
N VAL A 291 -15.24 -2.13 -13.98
CA VAL A 291 -14.15 -1.84 -14.93
C VAL A 291 -13.34 -3.11 -15.20
N GLN A 292 -12.80 -3.22 -16.40
CA GLN A 292 -11.89 -4.31 -16.76
C GLN A 292 -10.47 -3.95 -16.32
N VAL A 293 -9.97 -4.63 -15.29
CA VAL A 293 -8.60 -4.47 -14.80
C VAL A 293 -7.64 -5.28 -15.68
N PRO A 294 -6.58 -4.69 -16.27
CA PRO A 294 -5.61 -5.41 -17.08
C PRO A 294 -4.62 -6.21 -16.20
N ALA A 295 -5.14 -7.14 -15.39
CA ALA A 295 -4.38 -7.87 -14.39
C ALA A 295 -3.12 -8.54 -14.96
N GLY A 296 -3.21 -9.14 -16.16
CA GLY A 296 -2.05 -9.76 -16.81
C GLY A 296 -0.89 -8.80 -17.09
N ARG A 297 -1.17 -7.56 -17.53
CA ARG A 297 -0.13 -6.54 -17.79
C ARG A 297 0.49 -6.04 -16.50
N ILE A 298 -0.34 -5.80 -15.48
CA ILE A 298 0.13 -5.35 -14.17
C ILE A 298 0.97 -6.45 -13.50
N MET A 299 0.54 -7.71 -13.61
CA MET A 299 1.29 -8.86 -13.11
C MET A 299 2.59 -9.09 -13.87
N GLY A 300 2.60 -8.91 -15.19
CA GLY A 300 3.82 -8.90 -15.99
C GLY A 300 4.84 -7.89 -15.46
N LEU A 301 4.42 -6.66 -15.18
CA LEU A 301 5.27 -5.64 -14.58
C LEU A 301 5.79 -6.04 -13.20
N CYS A 302 4.92 -6.53 -12.30
CA CYS A 302 5.33 -6.97 -10.96
C CYS A 302 6.37 -8.10 -11.02
N LEU A 303 6.17 -9.06 -11.93
CA LEU A 303 7.10 -10.16 -12.17
C LEU A 303 8.43 -9.64 -12.71
N SER A 304 8.43 -8.68 -13.64
CA SER A 304 9.67 -8.07 -14.13
C SER A 304 10.43 -7.31 -13.05
N LEU A 305 9.74 -6.53 -12.21
CA LEU A 305 10.36 -5.83 -11.08
C LEU A 305 10.94 -6.79 -10.04
N LEU A 306 10.23 -7.89 -9.73
CA LEU A 306 10.76 -8.94 -8.85
C LEU A 306 11.86 -9.77 -9.53
N ALA A 307 11.89 -9.86 -10.86
CA ALA A 307 12.91 -10.62 -11.57
C ALA A 307 14.25 -9.89 -11.61
N CYS A 308 14.28 -8.57 -11.34
CA CYS A 308 15.54 -7.84 -11.22
C CYS A 308 16.37 -8.41 -10.06
N THR A 309 17.49 -9.07 -10.39
CA THR A 309 18.50 -9.51 -9.44
C THR A 309 19.86 -8.86 -9.74
N ALA A 310 20.80 -9.01 -8.81
CA ALA A 310 22.19 -8.63 -9.03
C ALA A 310 22.98 -9.70 -9.81
N ASP A 311 22.50 -10.95 -9.80
CA ASP A 311 23.17 -12.12 -10.37
C ASP A 311 22.81 -12.36 -11.84
N ASP A 312 21.83 -11.62 -12.37
CA ASP A 312 21.56 -11.51 -13.80
C ASP A 312 22.76 -10.80 -14.47
N GLU A 313 23.84 -11.52 -14.76
CA GLU A 313 24.67 -11.42 -15.97
C GLU A 313 26.14 -11.78 -15.77
N LYS A 314 26.55 -12.81 -16.53
CA LYS A 314 27.96 -13.14 -16.84
C LYS A 314 28.34 -12.70 -18.27
N GLU A 315 27.55 -11.85 -18.93
CA GLU A 315 27.82 -11.47 -20.32
C GLU A 315 28.63 -10.17 -20.39
N GLU A 316 29.83 -10.29 -20.99
CA GLU A 316 30.86 -9.25 -21.14
C GLU A 316 30.48 -8.18 -22.18
N VAL A 317 29.34 -7.50 -22.00
CA VAL A 317 29.05 -6.29 -22.78
C VAL A 317 29.82 -5.13 -22.13
N HIS A 318 30.62 -4.41 -22.94
CA HIS A 318 31.34 -3.20 -22.52
C HIS A 318 30.34 -2.10 -22.11
N THR A 319 29.85 -2.17 -20.87
CA THR A 319 28.93 -1.22 -20.26
C THR A 319 29.67 -0.33 -19.27
N ASP A 320 29.20 0.90 -19.07
CA ASP A 320 29.76 1.79 -18.05
C ASP A 320 29.51 1.20 -16.65
N ALA A 321 30.60 0.85 -15.97
CA ALA A 321 30.58 0.25 -14.64
C ALA A 321 29.90 1.15 -13.59
N THR A 322 29.95 2.47 -13.77
CA THR A 322 29.33 3.43 -12.85
C THR A 322 27.81 3.37 -12.96
N VAL A 323 27.28 3.38 -14.19
CA VAL A 323 25.85 3.23 -14.45
C VAL A 323 25.36 1.90 -13.91
N ARG A 324 26.08 0.82 -14.21
CA ARG A 324 25.76 -0.52 -13.72
C ARG A 324 25.68 -0.59 -12.20
N ALA A 325 26.64 0.00 -11.49
CA ALA A 325 26.66 0.01 -10.03
C ALA A 325 25.44 0.77 -9.46
N LEU A 326 25.05 1.90 -10.06
CA LEU A 326 23.86 2.65 -9.68
C LEU A 326 22.57 1.85 -9.94
N GLU A 327 22.46 1.19 -11.09
CA GLU A 327 21.32 0.34 -11.45
C GLU A 327 21.19 -0.89 -10.53
N LEU A 328 22.32 -1.45 -10.07
CA LEU A 328 22.33 -2.53 -9.08
C LEU A 328 21.92 -2.06 -7.68
N ALA A 329 22.36 -0.86 -7.27
CA ALA A 329 22.06 -0.30 -5.96
C ALA A 329 20.56 -0.06 -5.73
N ILE A 330 19.78 0.16 -6.79
CA ILE A 330 18.33 0.41 -6.71
C ILE A 330 17.47 -0.86 -6.76
N VAL A 331 18.05 -2.05 -7.00
CA VAL A 331 17.29 -3.31 -7.10
C VAL A 331 16.40 -3.57 -5.86
N PRO A 332 16.84 -3.36 -4.61
CA PRO A 332 15.98 -3.49 -3.44
C PRO A 332 14.75 -2.56 -3.47
N ASP A 333 14.90 -1.34 -4.00
CA ASP A 333 13.81 -0.38 -4.15
C ASP A 333 12.82 -0.84 -5.24
N LEU A 334 13.29 -1.45 -6.34
CA LEU A 334 12.43 -2.05 -7.37
C LEU A 334 11.58 -3.18 -6.81
N GLN A 335 12.20 -4.09 -6.06
CA GLN A 335 11.50 -5.23 -5.46
C GLN A 335 10.50 -4.78 -4.39
N SER A 336 10.86 -3.77 -3.60
CA SER A 336 9.97 -3.15 -2.63
C SER A 336 8.75 -2.53 -3.29
N SER A 337 8.98 -1.80 -4.38
CA SER A 337 7.95 -1.18 -5.20
C SER A 337 7.00 -2.23 -5.80
N ALA A 338 7.53 -3.39 -6.22
CA ALA A 338 6.72 -4.52 -6.66
C ALA A 338 5.86 -5.08 -5.52
N CYS A 339 6.42 -5.23 -4.31
CA CYS A 339 5.68 -5.71 -3.14
C CYS A 339 4.51 -4.79 -2.77
N ASP A 340 4.70 -3.47 -2.81
CA ASP A 340 3.64 -2.50 -2.52
C ASP A 340 2.49 -2.59 -3.55
N LEU A 341 2.84 -2.71 -4.83
CA LEU A 341 1.88 -2.88 -5.91
C LEU A 341 1.13 -4.22 -5.78
N LEU A 342 1.83 -5.33 -5.50
CA LEU A 342 1.25 -6.64 -5.29
C LEU A 342 0.31 -6.67 -4.07
N CYS A 343 0.69 -6.03 -2.97
CA CYS A 343 -0.20 -5.87 -1.80
C CYS A 343 -1.49 -5.14 -2.18
N CYS A 344 -1.39 -4.11 -3.02
CA CYS A 344 -2.55 -3.36 -3.51
C CYS A 344 -3.43 -4.22 -4.42
N LEU A 345 -2.84 -4.95 -5.38
CA LEU A 345 -3.54 -5.88 -6.25
C LEU A 345 -4.25 -6.98 -5.46
N ALA A 346 -3.55 -7.62 -4.53
CA ALA A 346 -4.12 -8.71 -3.73
C ALA A 346 -5.36 -8.27 -2.96
N LYS A 347 -5.36 -7.06 -2.40
CA LYS A 347 -6.52 -6.51 -1.69
C LYS A 347 -7.67 -6.12 -2.62
N THR A 348 -7.38 -5.71 -3.87
CA THR A 348 -8.38 -5.19 -4.80
C THR A 348 -9.00 -6.27 -5.69
N ILE A 349 -8.20 -7.18 -6.23
CA ILE A 349 -8.66 -8.26 -7.14
C ILE A 349 -8.73 -9.65 -6.48
N GLN A 350 -8.19 -9.80 -5.26
CA GLN A 350 -8.34 -10.98 -4.41
C GLN A 350 -8.01 -12.30 -5.14
N HIS A 351 -8.91 -13.28 -5.09
CA HIS A 351 -8.79 -14.62 -5.65
C HIS A 351 -8.47 -14.65 -7.15
N ARG A 352 -8.68 -13.55 -7.89
CA ARG A 352 -8.32 -13.47 -9.32
C ARG A 352 -6.80 -13.46 -9.55
N LEU A 353 -5.98 -13.25 -8.51
CA LEU A 353 -4.52 -13.41 -8.59
C LEU A 353 -4.04 -14.85 -8.57
N THR A 354 -4.89 -15.80 -8.22
CA THR A 354 -4.51 -17.22 -8.02
C THR A 354 -3.61 -17.80 -9.10
N PRO A 355 -3.85 -17.56 -10.41
CA PRO A 355 -2.97 -18.10 -11.47
C PRO A 355 -1.50 -17.68 -11.37
N TYR A 356 -1.20 -16.57 -10.67
CA TYR A 356 0.14 -16.02 -10.53
C TYR A 356 0.80 -16.32 -9.19
N ILE A 357 0.04 -16.78 -8.17
CA ILE A 357 0.53 -16.92 -6.79
C ILE A 357 1.71 -17.87 -6.70
N SER A 358 1.65 -19.04 -7.32
CA SER A 358 2.76 -20.02 -7.27
C SER A 358 4.07 -19.41 -7.80
N ARG A 359 4.03 -18.65 -8.90
CA ARG A 359 5.22 -17.99 -9.45
C ARG A 359 5.74 -16.88 -8.54
N LEU A 360 4.85 -16.03 -8.03
CA LEU A 360 5.22 -14.96 -7.10
C LEU A 360 5.87 -15.52 -5.83
N VAL A 361 5.27 -16.56 -5.24
CA VAL A 361 5.79 -17.22 -4.04
C VAL A 361 7.19 -17.77 -4.30
N VAL A 362 7.44 -18.42 -5.43
CA VAL A 362 8.79 -18.92 -5.77
C VAL A 362 9.81 -17.79 -5.86
N MET A 363 9.47 -16.68 -6.52
CA MET A 363 10.38 -15.53 -6.65
C MET A 363 10.64 -14.84 -5.31
N MET A 364 9.60 -14.63 -4.50
CA MET A 364 9.76 -14.03 -3.18
C MET A 364 10.51 -14.95 -2.22
N THR A 365 10.31 -16.26 -2.32
CA THR A 365 11.08 -17.26 -1.56
C THR A 365 12.55 -17.19 -1.94
N TYR A 366 12.87 -17.12 -3.24
CA TYR A 366 14.23 -16.92 -3.70
C TYR A 366 14.86 -15.67 -3.07
N HIS A 367 14.16 -14.52 -3.11
CA HIS A 367 14.67 -13.29 -2.51
C HIS A 367 14.86 -13.38 -0.99
N LEU A 368 13.97 -14.07 -0.27
CA LEU A 368 14.13 -14.30 1.17
C LEU A 368 15.34 -15.21 1.47
N GLU A 369 15.64 -16.17 0.60
CA GLU A 369 16.79 -17.06 0.74
C GLU A 369 18.14 -16.32 0.57
N GLN A 370 18.17 -15.19 -0.14
CA GLN A 370 19.35 -14.33 -0.32
C GLN A 370 19.71 -13.46 0.91
N ASN A 371 19.04 -13.65 2.04
CA ASN A 371 19.25 -12.87 3.26
C ASN A 371 19.21 -11.34 3.04
N PRO A 372 18.10 -10.79 2.53
CA PRO A 372 17.99 -9.37 2.21
C PRO A 372 18.03 -8.51 3.48
N LEU A 373 18.25 -7.20 3.31
CA LEU A 373 18.21 -6.23 4.41
C LEU A 373 16.86 -6.32 5.18
N PRO A 374 16.84 -6.05 6.50
CA PRO A 374 15.63 -6.19 7.31
C PRO A 374 14.40 -5.47 6.76
N GLU A 375 14.55 -4.24 6.24
CA GLU A 375 13.44 -3.48 5.65
C GLU A 375 12.83 -4.18 4.42
N GLN A 376 13.67 -4.70 3.52
CA GLN A 376 13.25 -5.41 2.32
C GLN A 376 12.63 -6.76 2.68
N ARG A 377 13.23 -7.47 3.63
CA ARG A 377 12.69 -8.72 4.18
C ARG A 377 11.30 -8.51 4.76
N CYS A 378 11.10 -7.45 5.54
CA CYS A 378 9.81 -7.07 6.09
C CYS A 378 8.76 -6.83 4.98
N ARG A 379 9.11 -6.08 3.93
CA ARG A 379 8.22 -5.85 2.78
C ARG A 379 7.84 -7.14 2.05
N LEU A 380 8.80 -8.03 1.83
CA LEU A 380 8.55 -9.35 1.22
C LEU A 380 7.60 -10.18 2.08
N LEU A 381 7.84 -10.28 3.40
CA LEU A 381 7.01 -11.04 4.33
C LEU A 381 5.58 -10.48 4.42
N LYS A 382 5.43 -9.15 4.53
CA LYS A 382 4.12 -8.48 4.48
C LYS A 382 3.38 -8.79 3.17
N CYS A 383 4.09 -8.77 2.05
CA CYS A 383 3.50 -9.08 0.75
C CYS A 383 3.08 -10.55 0.63
N ILE A 384 3.89 -11.51 1.11
CA ILE A 384 3.52 -12.92 1.18
C ILE A 384 2.24 -13.11 2.02
N GLN A 385 2.21 -12.52 3.21
CA GLN A 385 1.02 -12.57 4.09
C GLN A 385 -0.21 -12.06 3.34
N VAL A 386 -0.14 -10.88 2.71
CA VAL A 386 -1.27 -10.27 2.02
C VAL A 386 -1.70 -11.10 0.80
N LEU A 387 -0.75 -11.61 0.00
CA LEU A 387 -1.04 -12.45 -1.17
C LEU A 387 -1.77 -13.74 -0.76
N LEU A 388 -1.24 -14.46 0.23
CA LEU A 388 -1.82 -15.72 0.68
C LEU A 388 -3.12 -15.53 1.49
N SER A 389 -3.34 -14.35 2.09
CA SER A 389 -4.61 -14.06 2.79
C SER A 389 -5.75 -13.72 1.84
N ASN A 390 -5.45 -13.21 0.64
CA ASN A 390 -6.46 -12.78 -0.33
C ASN A 390 -6.57 -13.69 -1.56
N GLY A 391 -5.70 -14.71 -1.65
CA GLY A 391 -5.65 -15.66 -2.77
C GLY A 391 -5.75 -17.10 -2.31
N PHE A 392 -5.84 -18.03 -3.27
CA PHE A 392 -5.73 -19.44 -2.93
C PHE A 392 -4.26 -19.84 -2.68
N PRO A 393 -4.02 -20.82 -1.79
CA PRO A 393 -2.68 -21.33 -1.53
C PRO A 393 -2.00 -21.84 -2.82
N PRO A 394 -0.66 -21.72 -2.92
CA PRO A 394 0.08 -22.26 -4.05
C PRO A 394 -0.16 -23.77 -4.18
N SER A 395 -0.32 -24.24 -5.42
CA SER A 395 -0.65 -25.63 -5.75
C SER A 395 0.51 -26.61 -5.60
N THR A 396 1.72 -26.15 -5.29
CA THR A 396 2.92 -26.99 -5.23
C THR A 396 3.45 -27.07 -3.81
N GLU A 397 3.55 -28.29 -3.27
CA GLU A 397 4.10 -28.56 -1.95
C GLU A 397 5.54 -28.05 -1.78
N LEU A 398 6.37 -28.21 -2.83
CA LEU A 398 7.78 -27.81 -2.82
C LEU A 398 7.98 -26.31 -2.58
N SER A 399 7.19 -25.45 -3.22
CA SER A 399 7.32 -24.00 -3.07
C SER A 399 6.86 -23.54 -1.69
N SER A 400 5.78 -24.12 -1.17
CA SER A 400 5.30 -23.88 0.20
C SER A 400 6.32 -24.29 1.24
N THR A 401 6.95 -25.45 1.04
CA THR A 401 7.97 -26.00 1.95
C THR A 401 9.22 -25.12 1.99
N ARG A 402 9.72 -24.67 0.82
CA ARG A 402 10.83 -23.72 0.75
C ARG A 402 10.48 -22.37 1.37
N LEU A 403 9.28 -21.85 1.09
CA LEU A 403 8.80 -20.60 1.65
C LEU A 403 8.79 -20.65 3.18
N VAL A 404 8.21 -21.69 3.77
CA VAL A 404 8.19 -21.86 5.23
C VAL A 404 9.61 -21.88 5.78
N LYS A 405 10.53 -22.65 5.18
CA LYS A 405 11.94 -22.66 5.62
C LYS A 405 12.58 -21.26 5.57
N ALA A 406 12.35 -20.51 4.49
CA ALA A 406 12.88 -19.16 4.36
C ALA A 406 12.29 -18.19 5.41
N ILE A 407 10.99 -18.30 5.71
CA ILE A 407 10.35 -17.53 6.81
C ILE A 407 10.94 -17.93 8.17
N MET A 408 11.13 -19.23 8.41
CA MET A 408 11.66 -19.75 9.68
C MET A 408 13.04 -19.22 10.02
N ARG A 409 13.91 -18.98 9.02
CA ARG A 409 15.23 -18.35 9.22
C ARG A 409 15.14 -16.98 9.90
N SER A 410 14.04 -16.25 9.69
CA SER A 410 13.80 -14.95 10.36
C SER A 410 13.47 -15.09 11.85
N LEU A 411 13.08 -16.28 12.30
CA LEU A 411 12.75 -16.60 13.69
C LEU A 411 13.89 -17.31 14.43
N THR A 412 14.88 -17.84 13.71
CA THR A 412 16.06 -18.51 14.29
C THR A 412 16.79 -17.70 15.37
N PRO A 413 16.97 -16.36 15.24
CA PRO A 413 17.62 -15.56 16.29
C PRO A 413 16.94 -15.67 17.67
N LEU A 414 15.63 -15.94 17.71
CA LEU A 414 14.88 -16.10 18.95
C LEU A 414 15.16 -17.45 19.65
N LEU A 415 15.57 -18.47 18.90
CA LEU A 415 15.86 -19.81 19.43
C LEU A 415 17.26 -19.91 20.05
N SER A 416 18.24 -19.17 19.54
CA SER A 416 19.67 -19.33 19.84
C SER A 416 20.13 -18.81 21.22
N THR A 417 19.20 -18.58 22.15
CA THR A 417 19.45 -17.82 23.38
C THR A 417 19.61 -18.64 24.65
N GLN A 418 19.83 -19.96 24.55
CA GLN A 418 20.35 -20.70 25.70
C GLN A 418 21.86 -20.45 25.80
N PRO A 419 22.35 -19.68 26.79
CA PRO A 419 23.78 -19.64 27.05
C PRO A 419 24.19 -21.04 27.49
N ASP A 420 25.23 -21.58 26.86
CA ASP A 420 25.88 -22.83 27.24
C ASP A 420 26.51 -22.66 28.64
N ALA A 421 25.68 -22.70 29.69
CA ALA A 421 26.10 -22.58 31.08
C ALA A 421 26.73 -23.89 31.62
N HIS A 422 27.03 -24.86 30.77
CA HIS A 422 27.44 -26.20 31.18
C HIS A 422 28.70 -26.75 30.49
N SER A 423 29.39 -26.00 29.63
CA SER A 423 30.57 -26.51 28.89
C SER A 423 31.93 -26.10 29.47
N ALA A 424 32.00 -25.44 30.63
CA ALA A 424 33.27 -24.97 31.20
C ALA A 424 34.01 -25.97 32.11
N GLU A 425 33.47 -27.17 32.42
CA GLU A 425 34.07 -28.04 33.44
C GLU A 425 34.80 -29.32 32.95
N MET A 426 34.88 -29.61 31.65
CA MET A 426 35.42 -30.92 31.20
C MET A 426 36.55 -30.90 30.16
N ASP A 427 37.32 -29.82 30.04
CA ASP A 427 38.55 -29.83 29.22
C ASP A 427 39.83 -29.61 30.06
N SER A 428 40.01 -30.45 31.07
CA SER A 428 41.30 -30.65 31.75
C SER A 428 42.12 -31.74 31.04
N GLY A 429 42.37 -31.57 29.74
CA GLY A 429 43.16 -32.46 28.89
C GLY A 429 44.53 -31.89 28.56
N GLN A 430 45.48 -32.04 29.48
CA GLN A 430 46.96 -31.93 29.35
C GLN A 430 47.54 -31.35 28.02
N SER A 431 48.02 -30.11 28.05
CA SER A 431 49.22 -29.76 27.27
C SER A 431 50.18 -28.86 28.05
N LYS A 432 51.36 -29.41 28.33
CA LYS A 432 52.48 -28.73 28.99
C LYS A 432 53.29 -28.00 27.91
N LYS A 433 53.32 -26.66 27.96
CA LYS A 433 54.55 -25.84 28.06
C LYS A 433 54.29 -24.36 27.74
N SER A 434 54.43 -23.54 28.78
CA SER A 434 55.25 -22.33 28.80
C SER A 434 54.75 -21.06 28.08
N ARG A 435 54.23 -20.14 28.91
CA ARG A 435 54.82 -18.80 29.17
C ARG A 435 54.41 -17.64 28.26
N LYS A 436 53.38 -16.89 28.69
CA LYS A 436 53.52 -15.54 29.28
C LYS A 436 52.20 -15.16 29.95
N ARG A 437 52.22 -15.03 31.29
CA ARG A 437 51.08 -14.60 32.12
C ARG A 437 50.64 -13.18 31.73
N ARG A 438 49.62 -13.05 30.88
CA ARG A 438 48.64 -11.97 31.06
C ARG A 438 47.69 -12.47 32.14
N ARG A 439 47.55 -11.68 33.20
CA ARG A 439 46.65 -11.94 34.32
C ARG A 439 45.27 -11.60 33.79
N ASP A 440 44.60 -12.57 33.17
CA ASP A 440 43.21 -12.42 32.77
C ASP A 440 42.42 -12.15 34.05
N TYR A 441 41.79 -10.99 34.09
CA TYR A 441 41.08 -10.47 35.24
C TYR A 441 39.80 -11.27 35.38
N GLU A 442 39.67 -12.03 36.46
CA GLU A 442 38.53 -12.90 36.84
C GLU A 442 37.19 -12.14 36.97
N GLY A 443 37.16 -10.83 36.70
CA GLY A 443 35.98 -9.99 36.62
C GLY A 443 35.50 -9.62 35.20
N ASP A 444 36.19 -10.02 34.12
CA ASP A 444 35.78 -9.64 32.75
C ASP A 444 34.45 -10.29 32.32
N GLU A 445 34.09 -11.44 32.91
CA GLU A 445 32.79 -12.09 32.67
C GLU A 445 31.62 -11.30 33.28
N VAL A 446 31.85 -10.56 34.36
CA VAL A 446 30.84 -9.73 35.01
C VAL A 446 30.51 -8.49 34.16
N PHE A 447 31.44 -8.03 33.31
CA PHE A 447 31.26 -6.88 32.42
C PHE A 447 30.82 -7.24 31.00
N ARG A 448 30.96 -8.51 30.57
CA ARG A 448 30.39 -9.00 29.29
C ARG A 448 28.91 -9.36 29.36
N LEU A 449 28.25 -9.15 30.50
CA LEU A 449 26.81 -9.35 30.70
C LEU A 449 25.92 -8.29 30.01
N SER A 450 26.47 -7.42 29.16
CA SER A 450 25.66 -6.76 28.13
C SER A 450 25.19 -7.80 27.13
N LYS A 451 24.20 -8.62 27.53
CA LYS A 451 23.47 -9.53 26.65
C LYS A 451 23.10 -8.75 25.39
N SER A 452 23.60 -9.20 24.25
CA SER A 452 23.23 -8.64 22.95
C SER A 452 21.72 -8.68 22.81
N VAL A 453 21.11 -7.51 22.63
CA VAL A 453 19.68 -7.40 22.31
C VAL A 453 19.48 -8.08 20.95
N ILE A 454 18.56 -9.04 20.86
CA ILE A 454 18.33 -9.85 19.65
C ILE A 454 17.89 -8.95 18.49
N CYS A 455 16.98 -8.02 18.76
CA CYS A 455 16.55 -7.00 17.82
C CYS A 455 17.28 -5.69 18.15
N SER A 456 18.32 -5.40 17.38
CA SER A 456 19.10 -4.17 17.50
C SER A 456 18.40 -2.97 16.87
N SER A 457 17.47 -3.21 15.93
CA SER A 457 16.76 -2.17 15.19
C SER A 457 15.26 -2.44 15.09
N LEU A 458 14.45 -1.37 14.98
CA LEU A 458 12.99 -1.46 14.74
C LEU A 458 12.65 -2.28 13.48
N ALA A 459 13.51 -2.27 12.47
CA ALA A 459 13.29 -3.05 11.25
C ALA A 459 13.37 -4.57 11.52
N GLU A 460 14.26 -5.02 12.41
CA GLU A 460 14.35 -6.42 12.83
C GLU A 460 13.14 -6.86 13.65
N GLU A 461 12.64 -5.96 14.50
CA GLU A 461 11.40 -6.18 15.26
C GLU A 461 10.20 -6.40 14.34
N GLU A 462 10.06 -5.53 13.32
CA GLU A 462 9.02 -5.67 12.31
C GLU A 462 9.18 -6.98 11.50
N VAL A 463 10.40 -7.39 11.17
CA VAL A 463 10.66 -8.66 10.45
C VAL A 463 10.12 -9.84 11.24
N ILE A 464 10.34 -9.90 12.56
CA ILE A 464 9.83 -11.00 13.39
C ILE A 464 8.30 -11.04 13.37
N LEU A 465 7.65 -9.89 13.56
CA LEU A 465 6.20 -9.81 13.55
C LEU A 465 5.61 -10.22 12.20
N CYS A 466 6.22 -9.76 11.11
CA CYS A 466 5.80 -10.11 9.75
C CYS A 466 6.09 -11.57 9.39
N ALA A 467 7.18 -12.14 9.92
CA ALA A 467 7.50 -13.55 9.75
C ALA A 467 6.45 -14.43 10.43
N LEU A 468 6.05 -14.10 11.68
CA LEU A 468 4.97 -14.81 12.37
C LEU A 468 3.64 -14.72 11.62
N ASP A 469 3.29 -13.54 11.12
CA ASP A 469 2.06 -13.35 10.35
C ASP A 469 2.07 -14.09 9.01
N ALA A 470 3.18 -14.03 8.27
CA ALA A 470 3.35 -14.77 7.02
C ALA A 470 3.33 -16.29 7.27
N LEU A 471 3.98 -16.76 8.34
CA LEU A 471 3.99 -18.17 8.72
C LEU A 471 2.59 -18.67 9.07
N GLN A 472 1.82 -17.90 9.84
CA GLN A 472 0.44 -18.24 10.19
C GLN A 472 -0.39 -18.50 8.93
N VAL A 473 -0.37 -17.57 7.98
CA VAL A 473 -1.16 -17.68 6.75
C VAL A 473 -0.65 -18.82 5.86
N THR A 474 0.68 -19.01 5.78
CA THR A 474 1.26 -20.10 4.98
C THR A 474 0.84 -21.47 5.53
N MET A 475 0.83 -21.64 6.85
CA MET A 475 0.47 -22.91 7.51
C MET A 475 -1.03 -23.27 7.38
N ARG A 476 -1.92 -22.30 7.17
CA ARG A 476 -3.39 -22.52 7.04
C ARG A 476 -3.78 -23.29 5.79
N GLY A 477 -3.17 -22.96 4.66
CA GLY A 477 -3.71 -23.31 3.35
C GLY A 477 -2.86 -24.26 2.53
N THR A 478 -1.61 -24.50 2.91
CA THR A 478 -0.67 -25.23 2.06
C THR A 478 -0.58 -26.71 2.44
N GLU A 479 -0.58 -27.56 1.41
CA GLU A 479 -0.02 -28.90 1.52
C GLU A 479 1.47 -28.71 1.77
N LEU A 480 1.87 -28.87 3.03
CA LEU A 480 3.26 -28.81 3.47
C LEU A 480 3.75 -30.22 3.68
N HIS A 481 5.01 -30.44 3.31
CA HIS A 481 5.69 -31.67 3.62
C HIS A 481 5.58 -31.97 5.14
N PRO A 482 5.12 -33.16 5.55
CA PRO A 482 4.86 -33.48 6.96
C PRO A 482 6.04 -33.15 7.88
N ALA A 483 7.27 -33.49 7.45
CA ALA A 483 8.49 -33.16 8.17
C ALA A 483 8.68 -31.65 8.44
N VAL A 484 8.40 -30.79 7.46
CA VAL A 484 8.55 -29.33 7.63
C VAL A 484 7.41 -28.74 8.44
N ARG A 485 6.19 -29.27 8.30
CA ARG A 485 5.07 -28.91 9.17
C ARG A 485 5.37 -29.26 10.63
N SER A 486 5.84 -30.48 10.90
CA SER A 486 6.27 -30.97 12.22
C SER A 486 7.36 -30.07 12.81
N LEU A 487 8.44 -29.84 12.06
CA LEU A 487 9.54 -28.96 12.48
C LEU A 487 9.07 -27.53 12.80
N THR A 488 8.22 -26.96 11.96
CA THR A 488 7.65 -25.62 12.17
C THR A 488 6.84 -25.55 13.46
N CYS A 489 5.99 -26.56 13.71
CA CYS A 489 5.23 -26.67 14.95
C CYS A 489 6.14 -26.77 16.18
N ARG A 490 7.23 -27.56 16.10
CA ARG A 490 8.23 -27.68 17.18
C ARG A 490 8.94 -26.37 17.47
N VAL A 491 9.32 -25.63 16.43
CA VAL A 491 9.95 -24.32 16.62
C VAL A 491 8.98 -23.34 17.28
N LEU A 492 7.74 -23.23 16.79
CA LEU A 492 6.73 -22.34 17.37
C LEU A 492 6.43 -22.66 18.83
N LEU A 493 6.33 -23.95 19.17
CA LEU A 493 6.18 -24.41 20.55
C LEU A 493 7.40 -24.08 21.40
N SER A 494 8.60 -24.33 20.88
CA SER A 494 9.84 -24.02 21.58
C SER A 494 9.94 -22.52 21.88
N LEU A 495 9.58 -21.67 20.94
CA LEU A 495 9.49 -20.22 21.12
C LEU A 495 8.42 -19.82 22.15
N SER A 496 7.22 -20.41 22.08
CA SER A 496 6.14 -20.14 23.06
C SER A 496 6.55 -20.51 24.49
N LEU A 497 7.37 -21.56 24.65
CA LEU A 497 7.85 -22.03 25.95
C LEU A 497 9.12 -21.30 26.44
N SER A 498 10.04 -20.92 25.55
CA SER A 498 11.29 -20.27 25.91
C SER A 498 11.14 -18.76 26.11
N LEU A 499 10.23 -18.11 25.37
CA LEU A 499 10.05 -16.66 25.43
C LEU A 499 9.69 -16.17 26.85
N PRO A 500 8.80 -16.82 27.63
CA PRO A 500 8.56 -16.50 29.04
C PRO A 500 9.80 -16.54 29.94
N ALA A 501 10.78 -17.37 29.62
CA ALA A 501 12.03 -17.47 30.38
C ALA A 501 13.06 -16.41 29.95
N MET A 502 12.85 -15.75 28.81
CA MET A 502 13.73 -14.70 28.30
C MET A 502 13.43 -13.36 28.98
N PRO A 503 14.45 -12.63 29.48
CA PRO A 503 14.26 -11.26 29.94
C PRO A 503 13.72 -10.38 28.80
N ARG A 504 12.69 -9.56 29.07
CA ARG A 504 12.04 -8.70 28.04
C ARG A 504 13.05 -7.79 27.32
N SER A 505 14.04 -7.27 28.06
CA SER A 505 15.12 -6.43 27.53
C SER A 505 16.12 -7.15 26.64
N SER A 506 16.16 -8.49 26.67
CA SER A 506 17.01 -9.28 25.76
C SER A 506 16.42 -9.36 24.35
N LEU A 507 15.10 -9.22 24.19
CA LEU A 507 14.46 -9.25 22.88
C LEU A 507 14.62 -7.91 22.14
N SER A 508 14.18 -6.82 22.76
CA SER A 508 14.20 -5.46 22.20
C SER A 508 14.25 -4.43 23.34
N GLN A 509 14.64 -3.20 23.00
CA GLN A 509 14.47 -2.03 23.87
C GLN A 509 12.99 -1.66 24.09
N ASP A 510 12.11 -1.97 23.13
CA ASP A 510 10.67 -1.78 23.25
C ASP A 510 10.03 -2.96 24.02
N VAL A 511 9.52 -2.65 25.20
CA VAL A 511 8.83 -3.61 26.08
C VAL A 511 7.53 -4.13 25.45
N HIS A 512 6.90 -3.36 24.56
CA HIS A 512 5.65 -3.75 23.90
C HIS A 512 5.85 -4.89 22.90
N LEU A 513 6.99 -4.93 22.21
CA LEU A 513 7.31 -5.98 21.22
C LEU A 513 7.20 -7.38 21.82
N TYR A 514 7.76 -7.58 23.01
CA TYR A 514 7.71 -8.85 23.71
C TYR A 514 6.27 -9.37 23.85
N SER A 515 5.35 -8.51 24.29
CA SER A 515 3.95 -8.87 24.48
C SER A 515 3.24 -9.19 23.16
N LEU A 516 3.59 -8.48 22.09
CA LEU A 516 3.02 -8.67 20.76
C LEU A 516 3.49 -9.96 20.11
N VAL A 517 4.80 -10.26 20.20
CA VAL A 517 5.41 -11.52 19.73
C VAL A 517 4.80 -12.70 20.49
N GLN A 518 4.71 -12.62 21.81
CA GLN A 518 4.10 -13.67 22.64
C GLN A 518 2.62 -13.89 22.27
N ALA A 519 1.84 -12.82 22.10
CA ALA A 519 0.44 -12.91 21.71
C ALA A 519 0.26 -13.56 20.33
N LYS A 520 1.08 -13.19 19.34
CA LYS A 520 1.06 -13.80 18.00
C LYS A 520 1.46 -15.27 18.04
N LEU A 521 2.57 -15.62 18.69
CA LEU A 521 3.02 -17.01 18.84
C LEU A 521 1.94 -17.89 19.47
N ASN A 522 1.33 -17.42 20.56
CA ASN A 522 0.26 -18.14 21.23
C ASN A 522 -0.98 -18.30 20.33
N GLY A 523 -1.36 -17.26 19.59
CA GLY A 523 -2.45 -17.34 18.62
C GLY A 523 -2.19 -18.37 17.52
N ILE A 524 -0.97 -18.40 16.98
CA ILE A 524 -0.56 -19.37 15.95
C ILE A 524 -0.55 -20.80 16.51
N CYS A 525 0.09 -21.02 17.67
CA CYS A 525 0.16 -22.34 18.29
C CYS A 525 -1.23 -22.89 18.61
N LEU A 526 -2.12 -22.03 19.10
CA LEU A 526 -3.50 -22.39 19.42
C LEU A 526 -4.28 -22.75 18.15
N GLU A 527 -4.14 -21.96 17.08
CA GLU A 527 -4.77 -22.24 15.80
C GLU A 527 -4.31 -23.59 15.21
N LEU A 528 -3.00 -23.85 15.20
CA LEU A 528 -2.44 -25.11 14.74
C LEU A 528 -2.91 -26.29 15.60
N ALA A 529 -3.08 -26.10 16.91
CA ALA A 529 -3.62 -27.12 17.81
C ALA A 529 -5.11 -27.43 17.56
N ARG A 530 -5.87 -26.53 16.95
CA ARG A 530 -7.25 -26.80 16.49
C ARG A 530 -7.34 -27.54 15.18
N GLY A 531 -6.28 -27.49 14.38
CA GLY A 531 -6.27 -28.05 13.04
C GLY A 531 -6.57 -29.56 13.04
N THR A 532 -6.98 -30.08 11.90
CA THR A 532 -7.14 -31.53 11.70
C THR A 532 -5.81 -32.27 11.64
N THR A 533 -4.69 -31.55 11.65
CA THR A 533 -3.37 -32.14 11.71
C THR A 533 -3.10 -32.64 13.12
N SER A 534 -2.83 -33.94 13.26
CA SER A 534 -2.34 -34.56 14.50
C SER A 534 -1.07 -33.87 15.06
N ALA A 535 -0.40 -33.09 14.21
CA ALA A 535 0.85 -32.36 14.42
C ALA A 535 0.88 -31.31 15.56
N MET A 536 -0.22 -30.93 16.21
CA MET A 536 -0.14 -30.17 17.47
C MET A 536 -1.11 -30.65 18.56
N GLY A 537 -1.87 -31.72 18.32
CA GLY A 537 -2.86 -32.24 19.28
C GLY A 537 -2.24 -32.64 20.62
N ARG A 538 -1.05 -33.25 20.61
CA ARG A 538 -0.31 -33.63 21.83
C ARG A 538 0.25 -32.43 22.60
N SER A 539 0.48 -31.31 21.90
CA SER A 539 1.08 -30.11 22.47
C SER A 539 0.03 -29.12 22.98
N LEU A 540 -1.27 -29.38 22.78
CA LEU A 540 -2.35 -28.49 23.20
C LEU A 540 -2.25 -28.15 24.70
N GLY A 541 -1.97 -29.14 25.55
CA GLY A 541 -1.80 -28.89 26.99
C GLY A 541 -0.68 -27.89 27.32
N LEU A 542 0.42 -27.92 26.55
CA LEU A 542 1.53 -26.97 26.69
C LEU A 542 1.15 -25.57 26.23
N VAL A 543 0.42 -25.47 25.11
CA VAL A 543 -0.11 -24.20 24.57
C VAL A 543 -1.15 -23.57 25.51
N LEU A 544 -2.03 -24.38 26.10
CA LEU A 544 -3.00 -23.92 27.09
C LEU A 544 -2.28 -23.41 28.35
N LYS A 545 -1.24 -24.11 28.81
CA LYS A 545 -0.47 -23.67 29.98
C LYS A 545 0.24 -22.34 29.70
N SER A 546 0.87 -22.17 28.54
CA SER A 546 1.60 -20.94 28.20
C SER A 546 0.67 -19.74 27.99
N THR A 547 -0.56 -19.97 27.53
CA THR A 547 -1.58 -18.92 27.36
C THR A 547 -2.24 -18.49 28.66
N LEU A 548 -2.38 -19.39 29.63
CA LEU A 548 -3.02 -19.12 30.93
C LEU A 548 -2.09 -18.42 31.93
N THR A 549 -0.78 -18.61 31.84
CA THR A 549 0.19 -17.93 32.73
C THR A 549 0.18 -16.40 32.57
N GLU A 550 0.13 -15.70 33.71
CA GLU A 550 0.04 -14.24 33.95
C GLU A 550 1.17 -13.40 33.29
N GLY A 551 1.10 -12.08 33.08
CA GLY A 551 0.21 -11.03 33.60
C GLY A 551 0.53 -9.64 33.01
N ASN A 552 0.10 -9.35 31.77
CA ASN A 552 0.13 -8.00 31.19
C ASN A 552 -1.31 -7.59 30.80
N GLU A 553 -1.72 -6.35 31.11
CA GLU A 553 -3.06 -5.82 30.83
C GLU A 553 -3.39 -5.78 29.34
N HIS A 554 -2.39 -5.50 28.48
CA HIS A 554 -2.59 -5.44 27.03
C HIS A 554 -2.97 -6.79 26.41
N THR A 555 -2.78 -7.89 27.15
CA THR A 555 -3.14 -9.24 26.73
C THR A 555 -4.60 -9.58 27.06
N MET A 556 -5.38 -8.74 27.75
CA MET A 556 -6.73 -9.13 28.21
C MET A 556 -7.69 -9.46 27.06
N LYS A 557 -7.70 -8.67 25.97
CA LYS A 557 -8.55 -8.95 24.80
C LYS A 557 -8.16 -10.28 24.15
N THR A 558 -6.86 -10.48 23.91
CA THR A 558 -6.34 -11.73 23.34
C THR A 558 -6.60 -12.91 24.26
N LYS A 559 -6.50 -12.74 25.58
CA LYS A 559 -6.82 -13.78 26.56
C LYS A 559 -8.29 -14.17 26.50
N LEU A 560 -9.20 -13.19 26.41
CA LEU A 560 -10.62 -13.48 26.27
C LEU A 560 -10.92 -14.22 24.97
N GLU A 561 -10.33 -13.80 23.85
CA GLU A 561 -10.46 -14.50 22.57
C GLU A 561 -9.90 -15.93 22.65
N VAL A 562 -8.70 -16.09 23.20
CA VAL A 562 -8.08 -17.41 23.41
C VAL A 562 -8.96 -18.27 24.30
N GLN A 563 -9.41 -17.76 25.44
CA GLN A 563 -10.28 -18.47 26.38
C GLN A 563 -11.59 -18.89 25.73
N GLN A 564 -12.28 -17.97 25.06
CA GLN A 564 -13.51 -18.28 24.32
C GLN A 564 -13.27 -19.40 23.32
N GLN A 565 -12.15 -19.36 22.60
CA GLN A 565 -11.88 -20.36 21.61
C GLN A 565 -11.40 -21.70 22.22
N VAL A 566 -10.79 -21.71 23.41
CA VAL A 566 -10.49 -22.92 24.18
C VAL A 566 -11.78 -23.51 24.74
N ASP A 567 -12.69 -22.68 25.25
CA ASP A 567 -14.02 -23.09 25.69
C ASP A 567 -14.79 -23.73 24.54
N LEU A 568 -14.67 -23.23 23.31
CA LEU A 568 -15.27 -23.86 22.13
C LEU A 568 -14.65 -25.22 21.77
N LEU A 569 -13.38 -25.46 22.12
CA LEU A 569 -12.75 -26.78 21.93
C LEU A 569 -13.18 -27.78 22.99
N LEU A 570 -13.29 -27.34 24.25
CA LEU A 570 -13.69 -28.17 25.39
C LEU A 570 -15.21 -28.41 25.42
N HIS A 571 -15.98 -27.44 24.95
CA HIS A 571 -17.44 -27.42 24.96
C HIS A 571 -17.97 -27.08 23.55
N PRO A 572 -17.83 -27.99 22.58
CA PRO A 572 -18.38 -27.79 21.25
C PRO A 572 -19.90 -27.57 21.35
N ARG A 573 -20.39 -26.47 20.76
CA ARG A 573 -21.81 -26.08 20.80
C ARG A 573 -22.70 -26.85 19.83
N GLY A 574 -22.12 -27.76 19.06
CA GLY A 574 -22.82 -28.67 18.16
C GLY A 574 -22.49 -30.13 18.48
N PRO A 575 -23.31 -31.08 18.05
CA PRO A 575 -23.01 -32.50 18.19
C PRO A 575 -21.65 -32.81 17.53
N PRO A 576 -20.74 -33.52 18.20
CA PRO A 576 -19.42 -33.81 17.64
C PRO A 576 -19.59 -34.68 16.38
N LEU A 577 -18.98 -34.24 15.28
CA LEU A 577 -18.87 -35.08 14.09
C LEU A 577 -17.96 -36.25 14.45
N VAL A 578 -18.48 -37.47 14.40
CA VAL A 578 -17.69 -38.70 14.56
C VAL A 578 -16.74 -38.79 13.38
N ARG A 579 -15.53 -38.29 13.54
CA ARG A 579 -14.44 -38.46 12.57
C ARG A 579 -13.59 -39.64 13.01
N PRO A 580 -13.09 -40.46 12.07
CA PRO A 580 -12.04 -41.42 12.41
C PRO A 580 -10.90 -40.65 13.08
N LEU A 581 -10.35 -41.22 14.15
CA LEU A 581 -9.17 -40.65 14.80
C LEU A 581 -8.10 -40.44 13.72
N PRO A 582 -7.53 -39.23 13.57
CA PRO A 582 -6.49 -39.01 12.58
C PRO A 582 -5.38 -40.03 12.81
N HIS A 583 -4.80 -40.55 11.74
CA HIS A 583 -3.60 -41.37 11.86
C HIS A 583 -2.61 -40.60 12.71
N VAL A 584 -2.24 -41.20 13.84
CA VAL A 584 -1.26 -40.64 14.77
C VAL A 584 0.09 -40.81 14.10
N GLU A 585 0.33 -40.05 13.04
CA GLU A 585 1.68 -39.70 12.63
C GLU A 585 2.27 -39.00 13.84
N ALA A 586 3.13 -39.73 14.54
CA ALA A 586 3.75 -39.25 15.75
C ALA A 586 4.53 -38.01 15.36
N LEU A 587 4.10 -36.85 15.84
CA LEU A 587 5.07 -35.79 16.09
C LEU A 587 6.19 -36.42 16.88
N SER A 588 7.35 -36.44 16.27
CA SER A 588 8.60 -36.60 16.98
C SER A 588 8.77 -35.40 17.90
N LEU A 589 8.18 -35.47 19.09
CA LEU A 589 8.41 -34.44 20.12
C LEU A 589 9.84 -34.55 20.64
N PHE A 590 10.43 -35.74 20.56
CA PHE A 590 11.79 -36.03 20.96
C PHE A 590 12.71 -36.18 19.75
N ARG A 591 13.94 -35.68 19.85
CA ARG A 591 14.96 -35.85 18.79
C ARG A 591 15.21 -37.31 18.40
N ALA A 592 15.04 -38.23 19.35
CA ALA A 592 15.17 -39.68 19.10
C ALA A 592 14.13 -40.22 18.11
N GLU A 593 12.99 -39.53 17.98
CA GLU A 593 11.90 -39.88 17.06
C GLU A 593 12.03 -39.14 15.72
N GLU A 594 13.03 -38.25 15.57
CA GLU A 594 13.14 -37.34 14.41
C GLU A 594 13.46 -38.15 13.16
N SER A 595 12.61 -38.03 12.13
CA SER A 595 12.86 -38.69 10.85
C SER A 595 14.12 -38.12 10.18
N ASN A 596 14.74 -38.89 9.29
CA ASN A 596 15.91 -38.41 8.54
C ASN A 596 15.60 -37.15 7.72
N GLU A 597 14.37 -37.01 7.23
CA GLU A 597 13.90 -35.84 6.48
C GLU A 597 13.72 -34.62 7.39
N GLU A 598 13.18 -34.81 8.60
CA GLU A 598 13.10 -33.75 9.62
C GLU A 598 14.50 -33.29 10.02
N ARG A 599 15.43 -34.22 10.24
CA ARG A 599 16.84 -33.91 10.54
C ARG A 599 17.47 -33.10 9.42
N ALA A 600 17.31 -33.52 8.17
CA ALA A 600 17.81 -32.79 7.00
C ALA A 600 17.18 -31.39 6.89
N ALA A 601 15.87 -31.25 7.15
CA ALA A 601 15.20 -29.97 7.16
C ALA A 601 15.73 -29.05 8.27
N ARG A 602 15.99 -29.59 9.46
CA ARG A 602 16.57 -28.88 10.60
C ARG A 602 17.99 -28.40 10.30
N THR A 603 18.84 -29.26 9.76
CA THR A 603 20.21 -28.90 9.35
C THR A 603 20.19 -27.81 8.27
N SER A 604 19.24 -27.83 7.33
CA SER A 604 19.11 -26.79 6.29
C SER A 604 18.68 -25.40 6.80
N LEU A 605 18.23 -25.32 8.05
CA LEU A 605 17.85 -24.08 8.75
C LEU A 605 18.94 -23.61 9.72
N ASP A 606 20.12 -24.25 9.71
CA ASP A 606 21.20 -24.02 10.66
C ASP A 606 20.76 -24.21 12.13
N LEU A 607 19.75 -25.06 12.34
CA LEU A 607 19.27 -25.50 13.66
C LEU A 607 19.97 -26.80 14.10
N ALA A 608 21.14 -27.10 13.52
CA ALA A 608 21.99 -28.19 13.94
C ALA A 608 22.56 -27.89 15.33
N THR A 609 22.59 -28.88 16.20
CA THR A 609 23.12 -28.76 17.56
C THR A 609 24.50 -29.38 17.65
N ILE A 610 25.29 -28.98 18.64
CA ILE A 610 26.63 -29.53 18.89
C ILE A 610 26.61 -31.07 18.99
N TYR A 611 25.51 -31.65 19.51
CA TYR A 611 25.30 -33.11 19.55
C TYR A 611 25.25 -33.77 18.16
N ASP A 612 24.80 -33.08 17.12
CA ASP A 612 24.76 -33.63 15.76
C ASP A 612 26.18 -33.76 15.17
N ALA A 613 27.12 -32.89 15.58
CA ALA A 613 28.51 -32.96 15.16
C ALA A 613 29.24 -34.17 15.79
N ASN A 614 28.94 -34.47 17.06
CA ASN A 614 29.57 -35.57 17.78
C ASN A 614 29.00 -36.95 17.41
N ALA A 615 27.76 -37.02 16.90
CA ALA A 615 27.13 -38.29 16.53
C ALA A 615 27.65 -38.87 15.20
N MET A 616 28.28 -38.07 14.33
CA MET A 616 28.79 -38.56 13.04
C MET A 616 30.13 -39.29 13.12
N ASP A 617 30.85 -39.21 14.24
CA ASP A 617 32.20 -39.80 14.39
C ASP A 617 32.23 -41.13 15.15
N VAL A 618 31.09 -41.60 15.67
CA VAL A 618 30.97 -42.93 16.24
C VAL A 618 30.49 -43.89 15.17
N ALA A 619 31.43 -44.38 14.35
CA ALA A 619 31.20 -45.53 13.48
C ALA A 619 30.85 -46.74 14.35
N VAL A 620 29.55 -47.00 14.54
CA VAL A 620 29.08 -48.22 15.17
C VAL A 620 29.35 -49.36 14.19
N GLU A 621 30.37 -50.18 14.47
CA GLU A 621 30.55 -51.46 13.78
C GLU A 621 29.23 -52.26 13.90
N PRO A 622 28.69 -52.80 12.79
CA PRO A 622 27.46 -53.57 12.84
C PRO A 622 27.69 -54.85 13.64
N ILE A 623 27.11 -54.91 14.84
CA ILE A 623 26.99 -56.16 15.60
C ILE A 623 26.13 -57.10 14.74
N ALA A 624 26.76 -58.15 14.23
CA ALA A 624 26.12 -59.22 13.48
C ALA A 624 25.05 -59.91 14.34
N VAL A 625 23.79 -59.57 14.10
CA VAL A 625 22.65 -60.29 14.69
C VAL A 625 22.48 -61.60 13.93
N THR A 626 22.69 -62.69 14.65
CA THR A 626 22.48 -64.07 14.19
C THR A 626 20.98 -64.31 13.94
N PRO A 627 20.56 -64.88 12.81
CA PRO A 627 19.15 -65.13 12.54
C PRO A 627 18.69 -66.39 13.29
N SER A 628 17.64 -66.28 14.09
CA SER A 628 16.94 -67.46 14.62
C SER A 628 15.42 -67.34 14.49
N LEU A 629 14.88 -68.39 13.87
CA LEU A 629 13.53 -68.94 13.90
C LEU A 629 12.45 -68.42 12.91
N PRO A 630 11.66 -69.36 12.34
CA PRO A 630 10.82 -69.13 11.17
C PRO A 630 9.43 -68.60 11.53
N GLU A 631 8.96 -67.74 10.64
CA GLU A 631 7.64 -67.11 10.60
C GLU A 631 6.52 -68.15 10.39
N PRO A 632 5.45 -68.16 11.22
CA PRO A 632 4.31 -69.03 11.00
C PRO A 632 3.40 -68.48 9.89
N THR A 633 3.08 -69.37 8.95
CA THR A 633 2.21 -69.17 7.79
C THR A 633 0.83 -68.62 8.19
N PRO A 634 0.31 -67.57 7.53
CA PRO A 634 -1.03 -67.07 7.83
C PRO A 634 -2.10 -68.03 7.27
N ARG A 635 -2.96 -68.52 8.17
CA ARG A 635 -4.19 -69.27 7.84
C ARG A 635 -5.19 -68.33 7.16
N LEU A 636 -5.61 -68.71 5.96
CA LEU A 636 -6.78 -68.17 5.26
C LEU A 636 -8.05 -68.42 6.08
N VAL A 637 -8.72 -67.35 6.51
CA VAL A 637 -10.08 -67.39 7.04
C VAL A 637 -11.05 -67.07 5.88
N PRO A 638 -12.07 -67.90 5.62
CA PRO A 638 -13.06 -67.61 4.59
C PRO A 638 -14.10 -66.62 5.13
N THR A 639 -14.10 -65.40 4.59
CA THR A 639 -15.12 -64.39 4.90
C THR A 639 -16.36 -64.66 4.05
N HIS A 640 -17.42 -65.11 4.71
CA HIS A 640 -18.77 -65.20 4.15
C HIS A 640 -19.32 -63.80 3.81
N LEU A 641 -19.80 -63.64 2.58
CA LEU A 641 -20.66 -62.52 2.16
C LEU A 641 -22.02 -62.57 2.88
N PRO A 642 -22.60 -61.40 3.17
CA PRO A 642 -24.02 -61.20 3.00
C PRO A 642 -24.37 -60.15 1.93
N THR A 643 -25.52 -60.45 1.33
CA THR A 643 -26.36 -59.88 0.27
C THR A 643 -26.78 -58.39 0.46
N PRO A 644 -27.49 -57.75 -0.50
CA PRO A 644 -27.25 -56.37 -0.91
C PRO A 644 -28.29 -55.37 -0.39
N THR A 645 -27.90 -54.09 -0.33
CA THR A 645 -28.81 -52.95 -0.12
C THR A 645 -28.91 -52.08 -1.39
N PRO A 646 -30.04 -51.38 -1.58
CA PRO A 646 -30.53 -50.97 -2.88
C PRO A 646 -29.85 -49.71 -3.44
N ARG A 647 -29.75 -49.71 -4.77
CA ARG A 647 -29.19 -48.65 -5.60
C ARG A 647 -30.21 -47.51 -5.73
N ILE A 648 -29.95 -46.38 -5.06
CA ILE A 648 -30.66 -45.12 -5.32
C ILE A 648 -29.99 -44.45 -6.52
N THR A 649 -30.72 -44.39 -7.63
CA THR A 649 -30.38 -43.67 -8.86
C THR A 649 -30.51 -42.17 -8.66
N ALA A 650 -29.42 -41.44 -8.83
CA ALA A 650 -29.42 -39.99 -9.07
C ALA A 650 -29.26 -39.72 -10.58
N PRO A 651 -29.95 -38.72 -11.16
CA PRO A 651 -29.90 -38.44 -12.58
C PRO A 651 -28.62 -37.67 -12.98
N ALA A 652 -28.07 -38.02 -14.14
CA ALA A 652 -26.91 -37.39 -14.75
C ALA A 652 -27.22 -36.00 -15.33
N PRO A 653 -26.25 -35.06 -15.37
CA PRO A 653 -26.38 -33.80 -16.11
C PRO A 653 -26.11 -33.99 -17.61
N PRO A 654 -26.69 -33.14 -18.49
CA PRO A 654 -26.62 -33.32 -19.94
C PRO A 654 -25.26 -32.91 -20.53
N THR A 655 -24.73 -33.77 -21.38
CA THR A 655 -23.58 -33.56 -22.25
C THR A 655 -23.92 -32.60 -23.39
N VAL A 656 -23.25 -31.45 -23.46
CA VAL A 656 -23.31 -30.55 -24.62
C VAL A 656 -22.28 -31.02 -25.64
N LEU A 657 -22.78 -31.43 -26.81
CA LEU A 657 -22.03 -31.74 -28.02
C LEU A 657 -21.53 -30.44 -28.66
N THR A 658 -20.21 -30.30 -28.83
CA THR A 658 -19.61 -29.26 -29.69
C THR A 658 -19.14 -29.93 -30.98
N SER A 659 -19.81 -29.57 -32.08
CA SER A 659 -19.51 -30.03 -33.44
C SER A 659 -18.21 -29.40 -33.95
N GLN A 660 -17.31 -30.26 -34.43
CA GLN A 660 -16.19 -29.91 -35.30
C GLN A 660 -16.71 -29.59 -36.71
N GLN A 661 -16.18 -28.52 -37.33
CA GLN A 661 -16.15 -28.41 -38.79
C GLN A 661 -14.78 -27.87 -39.23
N ARG A 662 -14.06 -28.75 -39.94
CA ARG A 662 -12.90 -28.45 -40.78
C ARG A 662 -13.41 -27.99 -42.16
N THR A 663 -12.79 -26.97 -42.72
CA THR A 663 -12.37 -26.95 -44.14
C THR A 663 -11.18 -25.98 -44.30
N SER A 664 -10.26 -26.38 -45.16
CA SER A 664 -8.89 -25.88 -45.34
C SER A 664 -8.79 -24.86 -46.50
N PRO A 665 -7.62 -24.70 -47.16
CA PRO A 665 -6.71 -23.55 -47.13
C PRO A 665 -6.81 -22.67 -48.40
N ILE A 666 -5.96 -21.63 -48.56
CA ILE A 666 -5.24 -21.20 -49.80
C ILE A 666 -4.78 -19.72 -49.77
N THR A 667 -3.55 -19.52 -50.25
CA THR A 667 -2.89 -18.35 -50.89
C THR A 667 -2.18 -17.26 -50.10
N VAL A 668 -0.86 -17.27 -50.31
CA VAL A 668 0.12 -16.18 -50.24
C VAL A 668 0.13 -15.44 -51.58
N ALA A 669 0.21 -14.10 -51.58
CA ALA A 669 0.93 -13.30 -52.58
C ALA A 669 0.99 -11.79 -52.18
N PRO A 670 1.98 -11.03 -52.71
CA PRO A 670 2.54 -9.82 -52.10
C PRO A 670 2.15 -8.52 -52.82
N THR A 671 2.36 -7.36 -52.20
CA THR A 671 2.35 -6.07 -52.89
C THR A 671 3.52 -5.16 -52.51
N LYS A 672 4.13 -4.65 -53.59
CA LYS A 672 5.29 -3.76 -53.71
C LYS A 672 4.92 -2.29 -53.46
N ASP A 673 5.96 -1.55 -53.10
CA ASP A 673 6.35 -0.19 -53.52
C ASP A 673 5.28 0.78 -54.02
N SER A 674 5.24 1.96 -53.40
CA SER A 674 5.28 3.21 -54.15
C SER A 674 5.84 4.34 -53.28
N ALA A 675 6.89 4.97 -53.80
CA ALA A 675 7.59 6.14 -53.27
C ALA A 675 7.00 7.45 -53.82
N ASP A 676 7.47 8.54 -53.21
CA ASP A 676 7.43 9.96 -53.62
C ASP A 676 6.15 10.78 -53.43
N ALA A 677 6.20 11.70 -52.46
CA ALA A 677 6.15 13.14 -52.75
C ALA A 677 6.67 13.97 -51.56
N ARG A 678 7.71 14.77 -51.84
CA ARG A 678 8.25 15.83 -50.98
C ARG A 678 7.27 17.01 -50.88
N SER A 679 7.21 17.66 -49.72
CA SER A 679 7.30 19.12 -49.65
C SER A 679 7.69 19.60 -48.24
N ALA A 680 8.60 20.56 -48.25
CA ALA A 680 9.20 21.24 -47.11
C ALA A 680 8.18 22.09 -46.35
N THR A 681 8.49 22.45 -45.10
CA THR A 681 8.59 23.87 -44.65
C THR A 681 9.26 23.95 -43.27
N SER A 682 10.43 24.60 -43.29
CA SER A 682 11.14 25.37 -42.26
C SER A 682 10.29 25.95 -41.10
N THR A 683 10.76 25.85 -39.85
CA THR A 683 10.79 26.94 -38.84
C THR A 683 11.78 26.54 -37.72
N ARG A 684 13.05 26.95 -37.80
CA ARG A 684 13.68 28.14 -37.22
C ARG A 684 13.73 28.15 -35.68
N GLN A 685 14.93 27.81 -35.20
CA GLN A 685 15.45 28.02 -33.84
C GLN A 685 15.41 29.50 -33.43
N ALA A 686 15.23 29.76 -32.13
CA ALA A 686 15.68 30.99 -31.49
C ALA A 686 16.32 30.66 -30.13
N GLU A 687 17.63 30.83 -30.08
CA GLU A 687 18.43 30.91 -28.87
C GLU A 687 18.23 32.24 -28.14
N ASN A 688 18.37 32.19 -26.82
CA ASN A 688 18.97 33.17 -25.90
C ASN A 688 18.76 34.68 -26.15
N SER A 689 18.24 35.37 -25.12
CA SER A 689 19.10 36.14 -24.19
C SER A 689 18.29 36.98 -23.19
N ARG A 690 18.78 37.03 -21.95
CA ARG A 690 18.45 38.04 -20.92
C ARG A 690 18.86 39.44 -21.40
N PRO A 691 18.29 40.50 -20.81
CA PRO A 691 19.12 41.26 -19.86
C PRO A 691 18.36 41.79 -18.64
N SER A 692 19.15 42.06 -17.61
CA SER A 692 18.84 42.73 -16.36
C SER A 692 19.40 44.16 -16.38
N THR A 693 18.64 45.20 -15.97
CA THR A 693 19.15 46.33 -15.15
C THR A 693 18.08 47.39 -14.78
N SER A 694 18.01 47.71 -13.48
CA SER A 694 18.15 49.05 -12.85
C SER A 694 17.25 50.27 -13.20
N CYS A 695 16.44 50.65 -12.20
CA CYS A 695 16.31 51.96 -11.51
C CYS A 695 16.03 53.32 -12.23
N GLN A 696 15.05 54.01 -11.62
CA GLN A 696 14.96 55.46 -11.25
C GLN A 696 14.40 56.54 -12.21
N ASN A 697 13.37 57.23 -11.69
CA ASN A 697 13.03 58.69 -11.67
C ASN A 697 11.56 58.98 -12.07
N GLU A 698 10.69 59.46 -11.17
CA GLU A 698 10.48 60.80 -10.56
C GLU A 698 9.65 61.79 -11.43
N ARG A 699 8.42 62.11 -10.96
CA ARG A 699 7.62 63.37 -11.02
C ARG A 699 7.40 64.08 -12.40
N ALA A 700 6.26 64.66 -12.80
CA ALA A 700 5.05 65.19 -12.13
C ALA A 700 3.90 65.40 -13.18
N PRO A 701 2.81 66.19 -12.93
CA PRO A 701 1.44 65.81 -13.28
C PRO A 701 0.89 66.42 -14.58
N VAL A 702 -0.05 65.72 -15.23
CA VAL A 702 -0.89 66.31 -16.30
C VAL A 702 -2.35 66.00 -16.01
N THR A 703 -3.08 67.08 -15.72
CA THR A 703 -4.54 67.20 -15.73
C THR A 703 -5.00 67.19 -17.18
N LEU A 704 -5.91 66.30 -17.59
CA LEU A 704 -6.72 66.46 -18.81
C LEU A 704 -8.03 65.65 -18.71
N GLU A 705 -9.08 66.28 -19.24
CA GLU A 705 -10.50 65.95 -19.31
C GLU A 705 -10.85 64.61 -20.02
N PRO A 706 -12.10 64.12 -19.86
CA PRO A 706 -12.49 62.79 -20.31
C PRO A 706 -12.84 62.75 -21.80
N PRO A 707 -12.40 61.73 -22.56
CA PRO A 707 -12.96 61.49 -23.88
C PRO A 707 -14.10 60.47 -23.80
N HIS A 708 -15.24 60.88 -24.34
CA HIS A 708 -16.31 60.04 -24.88
C HIS A 708 -15.73 58.90 -25.74
N ILE A 709 -16.19 57.67 -25.50
CA ILE A 709 -15.99 56.54 -26.42
C ILE A 709 -17.36 56.20 -27.05
N PRO A 710 -17.47 56.23 -28.39
CA PRO A 710 -18.67 55.81 -29.09
C PRO A 710 -18.79 54.28 -29.12
N VAL A 711 -20.00 53.79 -28.93
CA VAL A 711 -20.38 52.39 -29.16
C VAL A 711 -20.35 52.16 -30.67
N VAL A 712 -19.36 51.39 -31.13
CA VAL A 712 -19.33 50.79 -32.46
C VAL A 712 -19.89 49.38 -32.30
N VAL A 713 -21.00 49.12 -33.00
CA VAL A 713 -21.56 47.79 -33.23
C VAL A 713 -20.86 47.27 -34.48
N ASP A 714 -19.96 46.30 -34.32
CA ASP A 714 -19.52 45.45 -35.42
C ASP A 714 -20.52 44.29 -35.50
N ASP A 715 -21.44 44.41 -36.46
CA ASP A 715 -22.01 43.27 -37.17
C ASP A 715 -20.94 42.81 -38.16
N ASP A 716 -20.48 41.56 -38.08
CA ASP A 716 -20.11 40.77 -39.26
C ASP A 716 -19.82 39.30 -38.88
N ASP A 717 -20.42 38.45 -39.71
CA ASP A 717 -20.04 37.10 -40.14
C ASP A 717 -20.38 35.88 -39.26
N ASP A 718 -21.60 35.41 -39.56
CA ASP A 718 -22.10 34.05 -39.50
C ASP A 718 -21.18 33.04 -40.23
N ASP A 719 -20.49 32.18 -39.48
CA ASP A 719 -20.02 30.88 -39.98
C ASP A 719 -21.06 29.80 -39.63
N GLU A 720 -22.08 29.68 -40.49
CA GLU A 720 -23.00 28.54 -40.50
C GLU A 720 -22.25 27.27 -40.94
N GLU A 721 -21.88 26.43 -39.97
CA GLU A 721 -21.45 25.06 -40.25
C GLU A 721 -22.62 24.25 -40.86
N ALA A 722 -22.51 23.95 -42.15
CA ALA A 722 -23.47 23.16 -42.91
C ALA A 722 -23.66 21.76 -42.30
N MET A 723 -24.90 21.45 -41.88
CA MET A 723 -25.28 20.10 -41.47
C MET A 723 -25.15 19.11 -42.63
N PRO A 724 -24.63 17.89 -42.40
CA PRO A 724 -24.60 16.86 -43.43
C PRO A 724 -26.02 16.42 -43.81
N THR A 725 -26.31 16.44 -45.10
CA THR A 725 -27.53 15.89 -45.70
C THR A 725 -27.62 14.39 -45.46
N ILE A 726 -28.67 13.97 -44.75
CA ILE A 726 -29.03 12.56 -44.58
C ILE A 726 -29.71 12.12 -45.87
N ASP A 727 -29.05 11.23 -46.61
CA ASP A 727 -29.63 10.54 -47.76
C ASP A 727 -30.65 9.49 -47.25
N MET A 728 -31.92 9.68 -47.63
CA MET A 728 -33.06 8.85 -47.22
C MET A 728 -33.53 7.91 -48.35
N GLU A 729 -32.77 7.77 -49.45
CA GLU A 729 -33.10 6.86 -50.54
C GLU A 729 -32.36 5.51 -50.41
N SER A 730 -32.64 4.76 -49.34
CA SER A 730 -32.28 3.33 -49.31
C SER A 730 -33.14 2.56 -48.32
N ASP A 731 -34.41 2.37 -48.68
CA ASP A 731 -35.27 1.39 -48.01
C ASP A 731 -36.36 0.88 -48.97
N SER A 732 -35.97 0.00 -49.89
CA SER A 732 -36.87 -0.97 -50.56
C SER A 732 -36.07 -1.92 -51.47
N ASP A 733 -35.75 -3.11 -50.94
CA ASP A 733 -35.88 -4.44 -51.58
C ASP A 733 -34.87 -5.44 -50.98
N GLY A 734 -35.40 -6.39 -50.20
CA GLY A 734 -34.67 -7.50 -49.57
C GLY A 734 -35.53 -8.33 -48.63
#